data_AF-A0A9P0FE73-F1
#
_entry.id   AF-A0A9P0FE73-F1
#
_cell.length_a   1.000
_cell.length_b   1.000
_cell.length_c   1.000
_cell.angle_alpha   90.00
_cell.angle_beta   90.00
_cell.angle_gamma   90.00
#
_symmetry.space_group_name_H-M   'P 1'
#
loop_
_entity.id
_entity.type
_entity.pdbx_description
1 polymer ?
#
loop_
_entity_poly.entity_id
_entity_poly.type
_entity_poly.pdbx_seq_one_letter_code
_entity_poly.pdbx_strand_id
1 'polypeptide(L)'
;MDFKSEMFEDMIDEDSGNEDDSDEISEDENQEQSSNSKRKSSLDKSGVKKVKYDDITDKTKNKNKGLYKPPTVEELNELKETENLFNNNLFRLQIKELVAEIEIKNKRKKFIETWFKQFQAVIGKINEYEGVMLSKIKPQGKKKRKFLDNLASKYVNYIKTDQDLELKFVRPDSVEAFGLFECKSLPGPQLEYKINLKIPKSCFHLKDFLNNRYLVKRYYYLLYILEEISSCDIIDDVSVMYHEDNYLLPILNITPTGCDKVNIKIYATPSEDYFKALRCLPEQNNVKSDLFSDKIGNLDDLKNTPTLLYNCTLGHDFTLSINNDYIKGLLHDQPNVQEGLKLISVWVKQRELDVGVVSLSENIILYVVVYLLSKKKINKHMSSYQVVRNFWSFIATNEVPVSICDVSQDVLSKFKENFDVVLLDKTGCYNVVGFLTQDFYKRVKMECEIALQHLDDNRVNSFHTLFLTKLPFHLQYDVILSVQNLPKPEEMQFTDKEKAKSIGYHSLLAVKNISDTLKRGLNKRVLNLVPRLTNVGPNGTPENVVFGVNLDPDHAFGFIELGPALNDHLEAEKFRIFWGNLCSNRRFRDGSAKVAVYFKTRTVRDKRLIIKKIIDFVMGEKLSLNYKLYYDDFEDVLLTKKLITRYPIGTNEEVSLKIITTSDELGKKIRELKMSLSITGVQGVSDVYSYTEVFPPLPTNYEVGGIITESKENNIIFSDTNKIKKVPRYAQVVNCVLQLEHSSKWPNDLKGIKYIKTAFYMEMAKTLEKKYGILTNITKEYLEVFYEGLVFRYKIYLPKEIGLLKRSMENGSVAFRDNLESSNLNMELNILPKTTAGLKGIQSQHPSYGPGTALIKRWLRSQLIDDFHFPDIVVNLLNASLYLTGTSFVTPNTPQMSFLRFLKFFSESQWDLQSVLVNFNDEITKEDIIDLEGKLQENREALQPLYIITPYDNGQSIFTKNSPTKQVLSRVKDLAIATLSFYSEKLLKSEKCDIKELFLPNWQGYNLLIQLNPLLNSRRHERILNSDESKILIEKYDPKVNSKIPICDFNPVEIYLEELRENYGEFASFFHDTYGGNTIGVLWNPKIFESKDFKVPNVNGRKLENDKLVTNVDALIEDFYIIGKDLVKTIEVQ
;
A
#
# COMPACT_ATOMS: atom_id res chain seq x y z
N MET A 1 29.55 -12.09 16.93
CA MET A 1 30.66 -11.51 17.70
C MET A 1 30.22 -10.14 18.15
N ASP A 2 30.53 -9.79 19.38
CA ASP A 2 30.06 -8.56 20.03
C ASP A 2 30.61 -7.31 19.34
N PHE A 3 29.70 -6.40 18.99
CA PHE A 3 30.06 -5.02 18.70
C PHE A 3 30.14 -4.24 20.01
N LYS A 4 31.31 -3.66 20.26
CA LYS A 4 31.47 -2.54 21.17
C LYS A 4 30.83 -1.30 20.55
N SER A 5 30.19 -0.51 21.39
CA SER A 5 29.65 0.82 21.10
C SER A 5 30.54 1.84 21.81
N GLU A 6 31.30 2.62 21.07
CA GLU A 6 32.08 3.77 21.54
C GLU A 6 31.94 4.89 20.49
N MET A 7 32.02 6.14 20.93
CA MET A 7 31.81 7.40 20.18
C MET A 7 30.33 7.78 19.87
N PHE A 8 29.72 8.52 20.80
CA PHE A 8 29.07 9.83 20.54
C PHE A 8 28.56 10.42 21.89
N GLU A 9 29.48 11.04 22.63
CA GLU A 9 29.20 11.95 23.76
C GLU A 9 30.44 12.86 23.85
N ASP A 10 30.23 14.18 23.76
CA ASP A 10 31.11 15.29 24.21
C ASP A 10 30.70 16.59 23.49
N MET A 11 29.90 17.41 24.18
CA MET A 11 29.95 18.89 24.21
C MET A 11 28.70 19.45 24.92
N ILE A 12 28.77 19.50 26.25
CA ILE A 12 28.04 20.48 27.07
C ILE A 12 29.07 21.01 28.07
N ASP A 13 29.38 22.29 27.99
CA ASP A 13 30.04 23.04 29.06
C ASP A 13 29.17 24.26 29.37
N GLU A 14 28.79 24.40 30.64
CA GLU A 14 28.20 25.61 31.22
C GLU A 14 29.28 26.38 31.98
N ASP A 15 29.29 27.71 31.86
CA ASP A 15 29.73 28.69 32.86
C ASP A 15 29.67 30.10 32.21
N SER A 16 29.40 31.21 32.89
CA SER A 16 28.80 31.50 34.20
C SER A 16 28.55 33.03 34.29
N GLY A 17 27.80 33.50 35.29
CA GLY A 17 28.06 34.83 35.88
C GLY A 17 27.04 35.97 35.64
N ASN A 18 26.09 36.05 36.58
CA ASN A 18 25.84 37.20 37.48
C ASN A 18 24.99 38.45 37.14
N GLU A 19 24.36 38.89 38.24
CA GLU A 19 23.96 40.25 38.67
C GLU A 19 22.60 40.82 38.21
N ASP A 20 21.57 40.48 39.01
CA ASP A 20 20.85 41.39 39.92
C ASP A 20 20.46 42.80 39.42
N ASP A 21 19.17 43.17 39.47
CA ASP A 21 18.62 43.79 40.70
C ASP A 21 17.07 43.93 40.70
N SER A 22 16.54 44.22 41.90
CA SER A 22 15.14 44.36 42.33
C SER A 22 14.28 45.43 41.62
N ASP A 23 12.95 45.24 41.53
CA ASP A 23 12.00 45.77 42.54
C ASP A 23 10.50 45.64 42.24
N GLU A 24 9.76 45.62 43.34
CA GLU A 24 8.36 45.32 43.61
C GLU A 24 7.28 46.39 43.26
N ILE A 25 6.02 45.92 43.21
CA ILE A 25 4.75 46.56 43.65
C ILE A 25 3.89 47.47 42.72
N SER A 26 2.58 47.17 42.79
CA SER A 26 1.36 47.99 42.61
C SER A 26 0.61 48.13 41.27
N GLU A 27 -0.62 47.61 41.37
CA GLU A 27 -1.92 47.85 40.74
C GLU A 27 -2.25 49.23 40.10
N ASP A 28 -3.22 49.13 39.17
CA ASP A 28 -4.31 50.06 38.82
C ASP A 28 -4.19 51.21 37.77
N GLU A 29 -5.03 51.02 36.75
CA GLU A 29 -5.97 51.96 36.11
C GLU A 29 -5.54 53.22 35.33
N ASN A 30 -5.92 53.17 34.03
CA ASN A 30 -6.69 54.17 33.27
C ASN A 30 -6.04 55.41 32.61
N GLN A 31 -6.47 55.58 31.33
CA GLN A 31 -6.59 56.81 30.52
C GLN A 31 -5.28 57.51 30.09
N GLU A 32 -4.91 57.39 28.81
CA GLU A 32 -5.26 58.35 27.73
C GLU A 32 -4.73 59.79 27.97
N GLN A 33 -3.68 60.19 27.23
CA GLN A 33 -3.87 61.16 26.12
C GLN A 33 -2.65 61.34 25.21
N SER A 34 -2.93 61.72 23.96
CA SER A 34 -2.00 61.97 22.86
C SER A 34 -1.40 63.38 22.86
N SER A 35 -0.20 63.60 22.28
CA SER A 35 -0.09 64.22 20.93
C SER A 35 1.34 64.58 20.42
N ASN A 36 1.70 63.96 19.29
CA ASN A 36 2.43 64.48 18.11
C ASN A 36 3.27 65.78 18.11
N SER A 37 4.48 65.66 17.55
CA SER A 37 5.07 66.62 16.57
C SER A 37 6.21 65.91 15.79
N LYS A 38 6.67 66.24 14.56
CA LYS A 38 6.21 66.91 13.32
C LYS A 38 7.47 67.15 12.44
N ARG A 39 7.42 66.80 11.13
CA ARG A 39 8.15 67.35 9.91
C ARG A 39 8.77 66.24 9.04
N LYS A 40 8.39 66.06 7.75
CA LYS A 40 8.69 66.83 6.51
C LYS A 40 10.18 66.74 6.10
N SER A 41 10.59 66.39 4.87
CA SER A 41 9.97 66.46 3.52
C SER A 41 10.63 65.41 2.56
N SER A 42 10.53 65.36 1.21
CA SER A 42 9.95 66.24 0.14
C SER A 42 9.75 65.50 -1.21
N LEU A 43 8.79 65.99 -2.04
CA LEU A 43 8.83 66.39 -3.48
C LEU A 43 9.55 65.47 -4.55
N ASP A 44 9.11 65.33 -5.82
CA ASP A 44 8.03 66.01 -6.57
C ASP A 44 7.58 65.31 -7.90
N LYS A 45 6.32 65.55 -8.30
CA LYS A 45 5.73 65.77 -9.66
C LYS A 45 5.69 64.71 -10.78
N SER A 46 4.48 64.45 -11.28
CA SER A 46 3.88 65.21 -12.43
C SER A 46 2.43 64.74 -12.78
N GLY A 47 1.66 65.51 -13.57
CA GLY A 47 0.56 64.96 -14.39
C GLY A 47 -0.93 65.18 -14.00
N VAL A 48 -1.40 66.42 -13.76
CA VAL A 48 -2.81 66.73 -13.45
C VAL A 48 -3.72 66.84 -14.69
N LYS A 49 -4.98 66.32 -14.65
CA LYS A 49 -6.22 67.02 -15.16
C LYS A 49 -7.59 66.34 -14.84
N LYS A 50 -7.99 66.42 -13.57
CA LYS A 50 -9.17 67.13 -12.98
C LYS A 50 -10.43 67.46 -13.85
N VAL A 51 -11.59 67.58 -13.15
CA VAL A 51 -12.87 68.29 -13.46
C VAL A 51 -14.02 67.37 -13.99
N LYS A 52 -15.28 67.36 -13.47
CA LYS A 52 -16.02 68.28 -12.56
C LYS A 52 -16.98 67.54 -11.59
N TYR A 53 -17.28 68.19 -10.46
CA TYR A 53 -18.48 67.98 -9.62
C TYR A 53 -19.64 68.84 -10.14
N ASP A 54 -20.87 68.66 -9.66
CA ASP A 54 -21.63 69.75 -9.04
C ASP A 54 -22.73 69.20 -8.08
N ASP A 55 -22.84 69.87 -6.94
CA ASP A 55 -24.02 70.17 -6.11
C ASP A 55 -24.73 69.20 -5.12
N ILE A 56 -24.56 69.60 -3.84
CA ILE A 56 -25.61 69.99 -2.85
C ILE A 56 -26.09 68.98 -1.77
N THR A 57 -25.37 69.07 -0.63
CA THR A 57 -25.81 69.16 0.78
C THR A 57 -26.55 68.02 1.52
N ASP A 58 -26.06 67.82 2.75
CA ASP A 58 -26.78 67.43 3.99
C ASP A 58 -27.43 66.04 4.13
N LYS A 59 -26.65 65.12 4.72
CA LYS A 59 -26.83 64.80 6.16
C LYS A 59 -25.59 64.14 6.78
N THR A 60 -25.37 64.42 8.06
CA THR A 60 -24.17 64.07 8.83
C THR A 60 -24.21 62.66 9.43
N LYS A 61 -23.09 61.92 9.35
CA LYS A 61 -22.34 61.33 10.49
C LYS A 61 -21.25 60.32 10.05
N ASN A 62 -20.01 60.67 10.35
CA ASN A 62 -18.83 59.82 10.63
C ASN A 62 -18.73 58.42 9.98
N LYS A 63 -18.04 58.33 8.84
CA LYS A 63 -17.26 57.13 8.45
C LYS A 63 -15.76 57.45 8.49
N ASN A 64 -15.08 56.99 9.55
CA ASN A 64 -13.63 56.77 9.57
C ASN A 64 -13.25 55.81 10.73
N LYS A 65 -13.68 54.54 10.58
CA LYS A 65 -13.23 53.38 11.38
C LYS A 65 -13.10 52.16 10.45
N GLY A 66 -12.29 52.31 9.39
CA GLY A 66 -12.18 51.34 8.29
C GLY A 66 -10.77 50.90 7.89
N LEU A 67 -9.71 51.53 8.41
CA LEU A 67 -8.31 51.26 8.01
C LEU A 67 -7.53 50.35 8.97
N TYR A 68 -8.13 49.99 10.11
CA TYR A 68 -7.57 49.06 11.11
C TYR A 68 -8.65 48.12 11.64
N LYS A 69 -9.45 47.54 10.74
CA LYS A 69 -10.21 46.34 11.11
C LYS A 69 -9.27 45.14 11.02
N PRO A 70 -9.30 44.19 11.97
CA PRO A 70 -8.74 42.87 11.69
C PRO A 70 -9.43 42.31 10.44
N PRO A 71 -8.70 41.62 9.55
CA PRO A 71 -9.27 41.14 8.30
C PRO A 71 -10.52 40.28 8.60
N THR A 72 -11.58 40.54 7.84
CA THR A 72 -12.83 39.79 7.96
C THR A 72 -12.61 38.31 7.69
N VAL A 73 -13.53 37.45 8.13
CA VAL A 73 -13.46 36.01 7.82
C VAL A 73 -13.44 35.76 6.31
N GLU A 74 -14.08 36.65 5.54
CA GLU A 74 -14.06 36.64 4.08
C GLU A 74 -12.66 37.02 3.55
N GLU A 75 -12.07 38.14 3.97
CA GLU A 75 -10.70 38.54 3.59
C GLU A 75 -9.62 37.54 4.06
N LEU A 76 -9.78 36.90 5.23
CA LEU A 76 -8.88 35.84 5.72
C LEU A 76 -8.99 34.55 4.91
N ASN A 77 -10.20 34.21 4.45
CA ASN A 77 -10.41 33.08 3.55
C ASN A 77 -9.85 33.39 2.17
N GLU A 78 -10.10 34.59 1.62
CA GLU A 78 -9.51 35.04 0.36
C GLU A 78 -7.97 35.04 0.43
N LEU A 79 -7.37 35.52 1.53
CA LEU A 79 -5.91 35.49 1.74
C LEU A 79 -5.34 34.05 1.74
N LYS A 80 -5.99 33.12 2.47
CA LYS A 80 -5.60 31.69 2.48
C LYS A 80 -5.86 30.99 1.13
N GLU A 81 -6.87 31.42 0.39
CA GLU A 81 -7.15 30.96 -0.97
C GLU A 81 -6.11 31.51 -1.97
N THR A 82 -5.64 32.77 -1.81
CA THR A 82 -4.54 33.34 -2.63
C THR A 82 -3.19 32.66 -2.41
N GLU A 83 -2.85 32.29 -1.17
CA GLU A 83 -1.58 31.60 -0.87
C GLU A 83 -1.49 30.20 -1.54
N ASN A 84 -2.64 29.57 -1.81
CA ASN A 84 -2.73 28.22 -2.38
C ASN A 84 -3.37 28.18 -3.79
N LEU A 85 -3.39 29.32 -4.49
CA LEU A 85 -4.27 29.59 -5.65
C LEU A 85 -4.18 28.56 -6.78
N PHE A 86 -2.98 28.10 -7.14
CA PHE A 86 -2.78 27.21 -8.29
C PHE A 86 -3.35 25.80 -8.02
N ASN A 87 -2.90 25.16 -6.95
CA ASN A 87 -3.34 23.81 -6.59
C ASN A 87 -4.83 23.78 -6.19
N ASN A 88 -5.33 24.77 -5.45
CA ASN A 88 -6.76 24.86 -5.16
C ASN A 88 -7.62 25.00 -6.43
N ASN A 89 -7.16 25.73 -7.45
CA ASN A 89 -7.93 25.87 -8.70
C ASN A 89 -7.98 24.56 -9.51
N LEU A 90 -6.84 23.87 -9.67
CA LEU A 90 -6.82 22.57 -10.37
C LEU A 90 -7.64 21.52 -9.60
N PHE A 91 -7.43 21.40 -8.29
CA PHE A 91 -8.18 20.47 -7.44
C PHE A 91 -9.69 20.75 -7.45
N ARG A 92 -10.09 22.03 -7.50
CA ARG A 92 -11.50 22.45 -7.65
C ARG A 92 -12.09 22.11 -9.01
N LEU A 93 -11.30 22.14 -10.10
CA LEU A 93 -11.74 21.67 -11.41
C LEU A 93 -11.93 20.15 -11.41
N GLN A 94 -10.97 19.40 -10.87
CA GLN A 94 -11.05 17.94 -10.72
C GLN A 94 -12.24 17.52 -9.84
N ILE A 95 -12.51 18.22 -8.73
CA ILE A 95 -13.73 18.02 -7.92
C ILE A 95 -14.99 18.23 -8.77
N LYS A 96 -15.08 19.31 -9.54
CA LYS A 96 -16.27 19.59 -10.38
C LYS A 96 -16.51 18.48 -11.41
N GLU A 97 -15.44 17.99 -12.04
CA GLU A 97 -15.49 16.91 -13.01
C GLU A 97 -15.95 15.59 -12.35
N LEU A 98 -15.34 15.20 -11.23
CA LEU A 98 -15.74 14.01 -10.48
C LEU A 98 -17.19 14.11 -9.96
N VAL A 99 -17.61 15.27 -9.43
CA VAL A 99 -18.98 15.51 -8.97
C VAL A 99 -19.99 15.38 -10.11
N ALA A 100 -19.64 15.81 -11.33
CA ALA A 100 -20.47 15.64 -12.52
C ALA A 100 -20.56 14.18 -12.98
N GLU A 101 -19.44 13.44 -12.97
CA GLU A 101 -19.42 12.02 -13.37
C GLU A 101 -20.18 11.12 -12.37
N ILE A 102 -20.07 11.39 -11.07
CA ILE A 102 -20.87 10.69 -10.03
C ILE A 102 -22.29 11.26 -9.87
N GLU A 103 -22.74 12.21 -10.70
CA GLU A 103 -24.10 12.74 -10.56
C GLU A 103 -25.17 11.73 -11.01
N ILE A 104 -26.27 11.67 -10.24
CA ILE A 104 -27.39 10.80 -10.55
C ILE A 104 -28.13 11.32 -11.78
N LYS A 105 -27.91 10.69 -12.93
CA LYS A 105 -28.57 11.04 -14.21
C LYS A 105 -30.10 11.13 -14.05
N ASN A 106 -30.71 12.20 -14.55
CA ASN A 106 -32.15 12.50 -14.36
C ASN A 106 -33.11 11.39 -14.79
N LYS A 107 -32.73 10.54 -15.77
CA LYS A 107 -33.49 9.33 -16.14
C LYS A 107 -33.65 8.36 -14.97
N ARG A 108 -32.62 8.18 -14.13
CA ARG A 108 -32.65 7.31 -12.95
C ARG A 108 -33.44 7.94 -11.80
N LYS A 109 -33.33 9.25 -11.57
CA LYS A 109 -34.18 9.98 -10.59
C LYS A 109 -35.67 9.74 -10.89
N LYS A 110 -36.10 9.98 -12.13
CA LYS A 110 -37.48 9.72 -12.59
C LYS A 110 -37.90 8.24 -12.51
N PHE A 111 -36.99 7.31 -12.77
CA PHE A 111 -37.26 5.88 -12.61
C PHE A 111 -37.56 5.54 -11.15
N ILE A 112 -36.71 5.97 -10.21
CA ILE A 112 -36.89 5.75 -8.76
C ILE A 112 -38.19 6.41 -8.27
N GLU A 113 -38.47 7.65 -8.67
CA GLU A 113 -39.73 8.35 -8.34
C GLU A 113 -40.98 7.61 -8.85
N THR A 114 -40.91 7.02 -10.05
CA THR A 114 -42.01 6.27 -10.67
C THR A 114 -42.20 4.92 -9.98
N TRP A 115 -41.09 4.19 -9.78
CA TRP A 115 -41.07 2.91 -9.09
C TRP A 115 -41.56 3.05 -7.64
N PHE A 116 -41.15 4.10 -6.92
CA PHE A 116 -41.59 4.36 -5.55
C PHE A 116 -43.10 4.58 -5.46
N LYS A 117 -43.69 5.33 -6.40
CA LYS A 117 -45.16 5.50 -6.48
C LYS A 117 -45.89 4.19 -6.80
N GLN A 118 -45.34 3.37 -7.70
CA GLN A 118 -45.87 2.04 -8.00
C GLN A 118 -45.79 1.13 -6.77
N PHE A 119 -44.65 1.13 -6.07
CA PHE A 119 -44.43 0.37 -4.84
C PHE A 119 -45.36 0.80 -3.71
N GLN A 120 -45.58 2.11 -3.49
CA GLN A 120 -46.60 2.61 -2.57
C GLN A 120 -48.01 2.09 -2.92
N ALA A 121 -48.35 2.05 -4.22
CA ALA A 121 -49.63 1.51 -4.69
C ALA A 121 -49.74 -0.03 -4.56
N VAL A 122 -48.63 -0.77 -4.60
CA VAL A 122 -48.56 -2.20 -4.28
C VAL A 122 -48.79 -2.42 -2.78
N ILE A 123 -48.01 -1.75 -1.93
CA ILE A 123 -48.10 -1.85 -0.46
C ILE A 123 -49.51 -1.51 0.05
N GLY A 124 -50.16 -0.49 -0.51
CA GLY A 124 -51.53 -0.12 -0.16
C GLY A 124 -52.60 -1.19 -0.47
N LYS A 125 -52.29 -2.15 -1.34
CA LYS A 125 -53.16 -3.26 -1.78
C LYS A 125 -52.86 -4.60 -1.13
N ILE A 126 -51.79 -4.73 -0.33
CA ILE A 126 -51.46 -6.01 0.33
C ILE A 126 -52.56 -6.40 1.32
N ASN A 127 -52.91 -7.68 1.35
CA ASN A 127 -53.91 -8.22 2.26
C ASN A 127 -53.42 -8.18 3.71
N GLU A 128 -54.30 -7.79 4.64
CA GLU A 128 -54.01 -7.83 6.07
C GLU A 128 -54.22 -9.26 6.60
N TYR A 129 -53.37 -9.69 7.53
CA TYR A 129 -53.43 -11.03 8.11
C TYR A 129 -53.81 -10.96 9.60
N GLU A 130 -54.89 -11.65 9.95
CA GLU A 130 -55.32 -11.84 11.34
C GLU A 130 -54.24 -12.55 12.18
N GLY A 131 -54.25 -12.28 13.48
CA GLY A 131 -53.19 -12.71 14.40
C GLY A 131 -53.02 -14.23 14.48
N VAL A 132 -51.79 -14.71 14.23
CA VAL A 132 -51.41 -16.11 14.39
C VAL A 132 -50.30 -16.22 15.43
N MET A 133 -50.50 -17.09 16.43
CA MET A 133 -49.46 -17.40 17.41
C MET A 133 -48.26 -18.09 16.74
N LEU A 134 -47.05 -17.61 17.05
CA LEU A 134 -45.76 -18.13 16.57
C LEU A 134 -45.65 -19.65 16.77
N SER A 135 -46.11 -20.19 17.90
CA SER A 135 -46.15 -21.64 18.19
C SER A 135 -46.99 -22.49 17.21
N LYS A 136 -47.92 -21.88 16.48
CA LYS A 136 -48.79 -22.57 15.50
C LYS A 136 -48.15 -22.69 14.12
N ILE A 137 -47.05 -21.96 13.87
CA ILE A 137 -46.32 -21.97 12.60
C ILE A 137 -45.36 -23.15 12.60
N LYS A 138 -45.46 -24.04 11.58
CA LYS A 138 -44.64 -25.26 11.54
C LYS A 138 -43.80 -25.34 10.25
N PRO A 139 -42.46 -25.41 10.34
CA PRO A 139 -41.59 -25.43 9.16
C PRO A 139 -41.69 -26.72 8.33
N GLN A 140 -42.27 -27.80 8.88
CA GLN A 140 -42.44 -29.08 8.18
C GLN A 140 -43.84 -29.67 8.37
N GLY A 141 -44.57 -29.86 7.26
CA GLY A 141 -45.88 -30.50 7.24
C GLY A 141 -46.36 -30.83 5.81
N LYS A 142 -46.72 -32.10 5.56
CA LYS A 142 -47.26 -32.57 4.27
C LYS A 142 -48.81 -32.49 4.22
N LYS A 143 -49.38 -31.29 4.07
CA LYS A 143 -50.71 -30.98 3.48
C LYS A 143 -51.04 -29.49 3.66
N LYS A 144 -51.63 -28.85 2.63
CA LYS A 144 -52.12 -27.45 2.57
C LYS A 144 -51.52 -26.49 3.61
N ARG A 145 -50.31 -25.98 3.32
CA ARG A 145 -49.63 -24.96 4.12
C ARG A 145 -50.49 -23.70 4.24
N LYS A 146 -50.56 -23.08 5.42
CA LYS A 146 -50.96 -21.67 5.54
C LYS A 146 -49.83 -20.79 5.00
N PHE A 147 -50.13 -19.54 4.63
CA PHE A 147 -49.14 -18.58 4.13
C PHE A 147 -47.88 -18.52 5.02
N LEU A 148 -48.07 -18.42 6.34
CA LEU A 148 -47.01 -18.45 7.35
C LEU A 148 -46.20 -19.76 7.40
N ASP A 149 -46.82 -20.92 7.20
CA ASP A 149 -46.10 -22.21 7.15
C ASP A 149 -45.24 -22.30 5.88
N ASN A 150 -45.65 -21.62 4.79
CA ASN A 150 -44.81 -21.50 3.60
C ASN A 150 -43.59 -20.63 3.89
N LEU A 151 -43.81 -19.44 4.48
CA LEU A 151 -42.75 -18.53 4.90
C LEU A 151 -41.73 -19.20 5.83
N ALA A 152 -42.17 -19.84 6.91
CA ALA A 152 -41.27 -20.53 7.85
C ALA A 152 -40.57 -21.79 7.27
N SER A 153 -41.02 -22.28 6.11
CA SER A 153 -40.32 -23.34 5.37
C SER A 153 -39.32 -22.81 4.33
N LYS A 154 -39.47 -21.55 3.90
CA LYS A 154 -38.56 -20.84 2.99
C LYS A 154 -37.46 -20.09 3.75
N TYR A 155 -37.81 -19.48 4.87
CA TYR A 155 -36.96 -18.59 5.66
C TYR A 155 -36.87 -19.09 7.11
N VAL A 156 -35.65 -19.26 7.60
CA VAL A 156 -35.39 -19.69 8.98
C VAL A 156 -35.20 -18.46 9.87
N ASN A 157 -36.10 -18.25 10.83
CA ASN A 157 -35.89 -17.27 11.89
C ASN A 157 -34.92 -17.83 12.94
N TYR A 158 -33.76 -17.21 13.11
CA TYR A 158 -32.78 -17.56 14.15
C TYR A 158 -32.99 -16.79 15.47
N ILE A 159 -33.80 -15.73 15.46
CA ILE A 159 -34.06 -14.89 16.63
C ILE A 159 -35.15 -15.54 17.51
N LYS A 160 -34.77 -15.98 18.71
CA LYS A 160 -35.67 -16.59 19.72
C LYS A 160 -36.30 -15.53 20.63
N THR A 161 -37.46 -15.84 21.22
CA THR A 161 -38.20 -14.99 22.17
C THR A 161 -38.50 -15.73 23.47
N ASP A 162 -38.81 -14.98 24.53
CA ASP A 162 -39.08 -15.51 25.87
C ASP A 162 -40.53 -16.02 26.08
N GLN A 163 -41.43 -15.70 25.15
CA GLN A 163 -42.83 -16.12 25.15
C GLN A 163 -43.33 -16.38 23.73
N ASP A 164 -44.46 -17.06 23.61
CA ASP A 164 -45.23 -17.15 22.37
C ASP A 164 -45.76 -15.75 21.98
N LEU A 165 -45.80 -15.46 20.69
CA LEU A 165 -46.14 -14.14 20.16
C LEU A 165 -47.26 -14.25 19.13
N GLU A 166 -48.27 -13.41 19.27
CA GLU A 166 -49.23 -13.16 18.20
C GLU A 166 -48.56 -12.35 17.09
N LEU A 167 -48.39 -12.96 15.93
CA LEU A 167 -47.88 -12.32 14.72
C LEU A 167 -49.07 -11.87 13.88
N LYS A 168 -49.18 -10.55 13.72
CA LYS A 168 -50.23 -9.88 12.94
C LYS A 168 -49.58 -9.05 11.84
N PHE A 169 -50.18 -9.02 10.65
CA PHE A 169 -49.80 -8.09 9.60
C PHE A 169 -50.95 -7.12 9.33
N VAL A 170 -50.66 -5.83 9.50
CA VAL A 170 -51.51 -4.70 9.12
C VAL A 170 -50.69 -3.84 8.18
N ARG A 171 -51.30 -3.24 7.15
CA ARG A 171 -50.56 -2.38 6.20
C ARG A 171 -49.84 -1.24 6.92
N PRO A 172 -48.67 -0.77 6.44
CA PRO A 172 -47.91 0.29 7.10
C PRO A 172 -48.71 1.58 7.31
N ASP A 173 -48.50 2.26 8.45
CA ASP A 173 -49.07 3.59 8.72
C ASP A 173 -48.56 4.62 7.69
N SER A 174 -47.30 4.47 7.26
CA SER A 174 -46.66 5.29 6.23
C SER A 174 -45.56 4.51 5.49
N VAL A 175 -45.19 5.03 4.32
CA VAL A 175 -44.11 4.54 3.45
C VAL A 175 -43.20 5.72 3.13
N GLU A 176 -42.06 5.82 3.82
CA GLU A 176 -41.17 6.98 3.86
C GLU A 176 -39.83 6.66 3.20
N ALA A 177 -39.36 7.50 2.28
CA ALA A 177 -37.99 7.40 1.77
C ALA A 177 -37.01 8.15 2.67
N PHE A 178 -35.77 7.66 2.81
CA PHE A 178 -34.74 8.26 3.65
C PHE A 178 -33.31 8.07 3.14
N GLY A 179 -32.34 8.68 3.83
CA GLY A 179 -30.90 8.51 3.57
C GLY A 179 -30.34 9.42 2.46
N LEU A 180 -29.13 9.11 2.01
CA LEU A 180 -28.33 10.01 1.16
C LEU A 180 -29.00 10.41 -0.17
N PHE A 181 -29.86 9.55 -0.75
CA PHE A 181 -30.57 9.88 -1.99
C PHE A 181 -31.53 11.07 -1.79
N GLU A 182 -32.35 11.00 -0.75
CA GLU A 182 -33.33 12.05 -0.40
C GLU A 182 -32.63 13.37 -0.04
N CYS A 183 -31.45 13.28 0.58
CA CYS A 183 -30.58 14.43 0.87
C CYS A 183 -29.73 14.89 -0.33
N LYS A 184 -29.93 14.34 -1.54
CA LYS A 184 -29.15 14.63 -2.78
C LYS A 184 -27.63 14.41 -2.64
N SER A 185 -27.21 13.66 -1.61
CA SER A 185 -25.82 13.42 -1.19
C SER A 185 -25.27 12.05 -1.60
N LEU A 186 -26.07 11.19 -2.25
CA LEU A 186 -25.63 9.88 -2.72
C LEU A 186 -24.77 10.01 -4.00
N PRO A 187 -23.58 9.40 -4.08
CA PRO A 187 -22.81 9.30 -5.32
C PRO A 187 -23.35 8.18 -6.22
N GLY A 188 -23.36 8.41 -7.54
CA GLY A 188 -23.59 7.37 -8.55
C GLY A 188 -22.31 6.59 -8.89
N PRO A 189 -22.36 5.63 -9.85
CA PRO A 189 -23.50 5.30 -10.70
C PRO A 189 -24.43 4.20 -10.17
N GLN A 190 -23.98 3.35 -9.24
CA GLN A 190 -24.82 2.39 -8.52
C GLN A 190 -25.58 3.13 -7.42
N LEU A 191 -26.90 2.95 -7.33
CA LEU A 191 -27.77 3.74 -6.46
C LEU A 191 -28.41 2.86 -5.41
N GLU A 192 -28.21 3.19 -4.13
CA GLU A 192 -28.94 2.61 -3.01
C GLU A 192 -30.09 3.54 -2.61
N TYR A 193 -31.33 3.05 -2.73
CA TYR A 193 -32.53 3.78 -2.31
C TYR A 193 -33.12 3.14 -1.05
N LYS A 194 -33.25 3.91 0.03
CA LYS A 194 -33.72 3.40 1.33
C LYS A 194 -35.17 3.82 1.59
N ILE A 195 -36.02 2.84 1.86
CA ILE A 195 -37.44 3.01 2.19
C ILE A 195 -37.70 2.45 3.59
N ASN A 196 -38.44 3.19 4.40
CA ASN A 196 -38.90 2.80 5.72
C ASN A 196 -40.42 2.61 5.72
N LEU A 197 -40.87 1.50 6.30
CA LEU A 197 -42.28 1.17 6.48
C LEU A 197 -42.64 1.29 7.96
N LYS A 198 -43.62 2.13 8.29
CA LYS A 198 -44.09 2.28 9.67
C LYS A 198 -45.03 1.15 10.06
N ILE A 199 -44.55 0.22 10.87
CA ILE A 199 -45.34 -0.90 11.40
C ILE A 199 -46.37 -0.32 12.39
N PRO A 200 -47.69 -0.51 12.16
CA PRO A 200 -48.72 0.09 12.98
C PRO A 200 -48.64 -0.30 14.46
N LYS A 201 -48.99 0.65 15.33
CA LYS A 201 -49.06 0.46 16.80
C LYS A 201 -49.90 -0.77 17.22
N SER A 202 -50.88 -1.17 16.40
CA SER A 202 -51.74 -2.35 16.63
C SER A 202 -51.07 -3.72 16.43
N CYS A 203 -49.85 -3.77 15.89
CA CYS A 203 -49.07 -5.01 15.74
C CYS A 203 -48.25 -5.34 17.01
N PHE A 204 -48.11 -4.40 17.95
CA PHE A 204 -47.22 -4.49 19.09
C PHE A 204 -47.95 -4.42 20.44
N HIS A 205 -47.26 -4.84 21.50
CA HIS A 205 -47.60 -4.53 22.89
C HIS A 205 -46.51 -3.64 23.51
N LEU A 206 -46.87 -2.89 24.55
CA LEU A 206 -45.99 -1.88 25.18
C LEU A 206 -44.66 -2.43 25.73
N LYS A 207 -44.55 -3.76 25.94
CA LYS A 207 -43.34 -4.43 26.45
C LYS A 207 -42.56 -5.20 25.37
N ASP A 208 -42.95 -5.12 24.09
CA ASP A 208 -42.30 -5.89 23.02
C ASP A 208 -40.86 -5.41 22.71
N PHE A 209 -40.41 -4.27 23.25
CA PHE A 209 -39.00 -3.89 23.22
C PHE A 209 -38.07 -4.85 23.99
N LEU A 210 -38.61 -5.65 24.91
CA LEU A 210 -37.87 -6.66 25.66
C LEU A 210 -37.67 -7.94 24.85
N ASN A 211 -36.60 -8.67 25.15
CA ASN A 211 -36.48 -10.11 24.91
C ASN A 211 -36.78 -10.51 23.44
N ASN A 212 -36.20 -9.76 22.49
CA ASN A 212 -36.32 -9.93 21.04
C ASN A 212 -37.73 -9.85 20.44
N ARG A 213 -38.78 -9.55 21.22
CA ARG A 213 -40.18 -9.68 20.77
C ARG A 213 -40.50 -8.76 19.58
N TYR A 214 -40.02 -7.51 19.66
CA TYR A 214 -40.06 -6.53 18.57
C TYR A 214 -39.31 -7.04 17.34
N LEU A 215 -38.08 -7.54 17.50
CA LEU A 215 -37.25 -8.00 16.39
C LEU A 215 -37.89 -9.19 15.65
N VAL A 216 -38.49 -10.14 16.37
CA VAL A 216 -39.22 -11.26 15.76
C VAL A 216 -40.49 -10.79 15.06
N LYS A 217 -41.32 -9.94 15.68
CA LYS A 217 -42.51 -9.37 15.03
C LYS A 217 -42.14 -8.61 13.75
N ARG A 218 -41.09 -7.78 13.81
CA ARG A 218 -40.52 -7.03 12.69
C ARG A 218 -39.98 -7.94 11.58
N TYR A 219 -39.25 -9.01 11.93
CA TYR A 219 -38.75 -9.98 10.95
C TYR A 219 -39.89 -10.64 10.18
N TYR A 220 -40.91 -11.15 10.89
CA TYR A 220 -42.07 -11.72 10.23
C TYR A 220 -42.85 -10.67 9.41
N TYR A 221 -42.97 -9.44 9.89
CA TYR A 221 -43.59 -8.33 9.14
C TYR A 221 -42.89 -8.09 7.79
N LEU A 222 -41.56 -8.13 7.76
CA LEU A 222 -40.77 -8.04 6.52
C LEU A 222 -40.97 -9.29 5.63
N LEU A 223 -41.10 -10.49 6.21
CA LEU A 223 -41.39 -11.71 5.44
C LEU A 223 -42.79 -11.72 4.81
N TYR A 224 -43.82 -11.20 5.52
CA TYR A 224 -45.15 -10.99 4.93
C TYR A 224 -45.07 -10.14 3.67
N ILE A 225 -44.35 -9.02 3.75
CA ILE A 225 -44.15 -8.12 2.61
C ILE A 225 -43.36 -8.81 1.50
N LEU A 226 -42.27 -9.51 1.83
CA LEU A 226 -41.44 -10.21 0.84
C LEU A 226 -42.28 -11.18 -0.01
N GLU A 227 -43.06 -12.06 0.60
CA GLU A 227 -43.82 -13.10 -0.15
C GLU A 227 -44.93 -12.48 -1.01
N GLU A 228 -45.58 -11.40 -0.54
CA GLU A 228 -46.60 -10.68 -1.30
C GLU A 228 -46.01 -9.87 -2.49
N ILE A 229 -44.81 -9.31 -2.34
CA ILE A 229 -44.14 -8.55 -3.42
C ILE A 229 -43.28 -9.41 -4.35
N SER A 230 -42.92 -10.64 -3.96
CA SER A 230 -42.06 -11.56 -4.75
C SER A 230 -42.64 -11.94 -6.12
N SER A 231 -43.92 -11.69 -6.35
CA SER A 231 -44.62 -11.94 -7.63
C SER A 231 -45.14 -10.67 -8.30
N CYS A 232 -44.61 -9.49 -7.94
CA CYS A 232 -44.99 -8.21 -8.57
C CYS A 232 -44.11 -7.87 -9.78
N ASP A 233 -44.74 -7.46 -10.90
CA ASP A 233 -44.10 -7.10 -12.18
C ASP A 233 -43.07 -5.95 -12.14
N ILE A 234 -42.86 -5.32 -10.98
CA ILE A 234 -41.90 -4.22 -10.77
C ILE A 234 -40.62 -4.66 -10.03
N ILE A 235 -40.50 -5.94 -9.70
CA ILE A 235 -39.37 -6.55 -8.97
C ILE A 235 -38.81 -7.72 -9.77
N ASP A 236 -37.51 -7.67 -10.09
CA ASP A 236 -36.80 -8.78 -10.74
C ASP A 236 -36.27 -9.78 -9.72
N ASP A 237 -35.80 -9.31 -8.56
CA ASP A 237 -35.32 -10.13 -7.44
C ASP A 237 -35.61 -9.45 -6.09
N VAL A 238 -35.90 -10.27 -5.07
CA VAL A 238 -36.04 -9.83 -3.67
C VAL A 238 -35.46 -10.85 -2.71
N SER A 239 -34.53 -10.40 -1.87
CA SER A 239 -33.83 -11.22 -0.88
C SER A 239 -33.81 -10.54 0.50
N VAL A 240 -33.66 -11.34 1.57
CA VAL A 240 -33.38 -10.80 2.89
C VAL A 240 -31.87 -10.56 3.00
N MET A 241 -31.48 -9.35 3.38
CA MET A 241 -30.11 -9.01 3.78
C MET A 241 -30.10 -8.39 5.17
N TYR A 242 -28.93 -8.00 5.65
CA TYR A 242 -28.74 -7.40 6.98
C TYR A 242 -28.17 -5.98 6.86
N HIS A 243 -28.70 -5.05 7.65
CA HIS A 243 -28.21 -3.67 7.64
C HIS A 243 -26.82 -3.60 8.30
N GLU A 244 -25.80 -3.11 7.58
CA GLU A 244 -24.42 -2.99 8.10
C GLU A 244 -23.88 -4.34 8.64
N ASP A 245 -24.24 -5.44 7.96
CA ASP A 245 -23.96 -6.84 8.37
C ASP A 245 -24.48 -7.22 9.78
N ASN A 246 -25.36 -6.41 10.37
CA ASN A 246 -25.99 -6.68 11.65
C ASN A 246 -27.17 -7.65 11.48
N TYR A 247 -26.96 -8.92 11.87
CA TYR A 247 -27.96 -9.97 11.75
C TYR A 247 -29.28 -9.73 12.53
N LEU A 248 -29.29 -8.82 13.51
CA LEU A 248 -30.51 -8.41 14.24
C LEU A 248 -31.30 -7.30 13.53
N LEU A 249 -30.77 -6.71 12.46
CA LEU A 249 -31.45 -5.75 11.58
C LEU A 249 -31.64 -6.32 10.16
N PRO A 250 -32.46 -7.38 10.00
CA PRO A 250 -32.84 -7.86 8.67
C PRO A 250 -33.59 -6.77 7.90
N ILE A 251 -33.37 -6.67 6.60
CA ILE A 251 -34.02 -5.73 5.68
C ILE A 251 -34.27 -6.46 4.35
N LEU A 252 -35.21 -5.97 3.53
CA LEU A 252 -35.39 -6.52 2.18
C LEU A 252 -34.48 -5.79 1.21
N ASN A 253 -33.80 -6.55 0.37
CA ASN A 253 -32.97 -6.11 -0.74
C ASN A 253 -33.72 -6.39 -2.03
N ILE A 254 -34.01 -5.35 -2.82
CA ILE A 254 -34.82 -5.44 -4.05
C ILE A 254 -34.00 -4.96 -5.25
N THR A 255 -33.98 -5.79 -6.30
CA THR A 255 -33.59 -5.40 -7.66
C THR A 255 -34.84 -5.01 -8.44
N PRO A 256 -35.04 -3.74 -8.82
CA PRO A 256 -36.25 -3.28 -9.48
C PRO A 256 -36.22 -3.57 -10.99
N THR A 257 -37.37 -3.96 -11.54
CA THR A 257 -37.48 -4.34 -12.95
C THR A 257 -37.05 -3.23 -13.89
N GLY A 258 -36.08 -3.54 -14.75
CA GLY A 258 -35.56 -2.64 -15.78
C GLY A 258 -34.46 -1.68 -15.34
N CYS A 259 -33.90 -1.78 -14.12
CA CYS A 259 -32.66 -1.06 -13.79
C CYS A 259 -31.72 -1.80 -12.82
N ASP A 260 -30.79 -2.56 -13.39
CA ASP A 260 -29.64 -3.24 -12.75
C ASP A 260 -28.79 -2.36 -11.81
N LYS A 261 -28.74 -1.04 -12.08
CA LYS A 261 -27.92 -0.06 -11.33
C LYS A 261 -28.63 0.58 -10.15
N VAL A 262 -29.85 0.16 -9.84
CA VAL A 262 -30.62 0.59 -8.67
C VAL A 262 -30.82 -0.61 -7.75
N ASN A 263 -30.52 -0.43 -6.47
CA ASN A 263 -30.79 -1.37 -5.41
C ASN A 263 -31.69 -0.67 -4.38
N ILE A 264 -32.76 -1.33 -3.94
CA ILE A 264 -33.76 -0.74 -3.05
C ILE A 264 -33.79 -1.52 -1.75
N LYS A 265 -33.52 -0.84 -0.63
CA LYS A 265 -33.47 -1.43 0.71
C LYS A 265 -34.70 -1.03 1.51
N ILE A 266 -35.46 -2.02 1.96
CA ILE A 266 -36.68 -1.83 2.74
C ILE A 266 -36.45 -2.17 4.20
N TYR A 267 -36.65 -1.16 5.02
CA TYR A 267 -36.66 -1.17 6.46
C TYR A 267 -38.10 -1.19 6.96
N ALA A 268 -38.32 -1.72 8.16
CA ALA A 268 -39.58 -1.56 8.87
C ALA A 268 -39.30 -1.16 10.32
N THR A 269 -39.91 -0.07 10.77
CA THR A 269 -39.71 0.54 12.11
C THR A 269 -41.06 0.77 12.78
N PRO A 270 -41.15 0.87 14.12
CA PRO A 270 -42.40 1.22 14.78
C PRO A 270 -42.87 2.63 14.40
N SER A 271 -44.18 2.86 14.43
CA SER A 271 -44.75 4.20 14.46
C SER A 271 -44.17 5.04 15.60
N GLU A 272 -44.05 6.34 15.40
CA GLU A 272 -43.33 7.25 16.31
C GLU A 272 -43.87 7.25 17.75
N ASP A 273 -42.94 7.47 18.69
CA ASP A 273 -43.12 7.46 20.15
C ASP A 273 -43.74 6.18 20.75
N TYR A 274 -43.94 5.10 19.97
CA TYR A 274 -44.49 3.85 20.51
C TYR A 274 -43.53 3.16 21.49
N PHE A 275 -42.25 3.05 21.13
CA PHE A 275 -41.17 2.67 22.03
C PHE A 275 -40.29 3.89 22.31
N LYS A 276 -40.09 4.22 23.59
CA LYS A 276 -39.34 5.42 23.99
C LYS A 276 -37.85 5.25 23.73
N ALA A 277 -37.23 6.20 23.01
CA ALA A 277 -35.80 6.23 22.72
C ALA A 277 -34.91 6.10 23.98
N LEU A 278 -35.36 6.60 25.13
CA LEU A 278 -34.73 6.43 26.46
C LEU A 278 -34.42 4.96 26.83
N ARG A 279 -35.06 3.97 26.21
CA ARG A 279 -34.72 2.54 26.35
C ARG A 279 -33.36 2.16 25.76
N CYS A 280 -32.76 3.02 24.94
CA CYS A 280 -31.50 2.75 24.26
C CYS A 280 -30.27 3.33 25.00
N LEU A 281 -30.49 4.01 26.14
CA LEU A 281 -29.44 4.51 27.02
C LEU A 281 -28.50 3.38 27.51
N PRO A 282 -27.21 3.67 27.80
CA PRO A 282 -26.19 2.68 28.13
C PRO A 282 -26.45 1.95 29.45
N GLU A 283 -27.32 2.49 30.32
CA GLU A 283 -27.71 1.88 31.60
C GLU A 283 -28.87 0.89 31.48
N GLN A 284 -29.55 0.83 30.31
CA GLN A 284 -30.77 0.03 30.16
C GLN A 284 -30.45 -1.43 29.82
N ASN A 285 -31.17 -2.36 30.46
CA ASN A 285 -31.26 -3.75 30.05
C ASN A 285 -32.58 -3.98 29.30
N ASN A 286 -32.50 -4.47 28.07
CA ASN A 286 -33.65 -4.91 27.28
C ASN A 286 -33.66 -6.43 27.00
N VAL A 287 -32.68 -7.19 27.48
CA VAL A 287 -32.61 -8.66 27.38
C VAL A 287 -32.41 -9.27 28.77
N LYS A 288 -33.47 -9.90 29.29
CA LYS A 288 -33.59 -10.42 30.67
C LYS A 288 -33.57 -11.95 30.76
N SER A 289 -33.41 -12.61 29.63
CA SER A 289 -33.37 -14.06 29.44
C SER A 289 -32.36 -14.39 28.36
N ASP A 290 -31.58 -15.46 28.54
CA ASP A 290 -30.62 -15.92 27.52
C ASP A 290 -31.35 -16.54 26.32
N LEU A 291 -31.65 -15.70 25.33
CA LEU A 291 -32.32 -16.08 24.08
C LEU A 291 -31.32 -16.39 22.96
N PHE A 292 -30.09 -15.92 23.11
CA PHE A 292 -29.04 -16.09 22.11
C PHE A 292 -28.29 -17.41 22.30
N SER A 293 -28.47 -18.06 23.45
CA SER A 293 -27.76 -19.29 23.86
C SER A 293 -26.29 -19.00 24.18
N ASP A 294 -26.02 -17.81 24.74
CA ASP A 294 -24.69 -17.35 25.17
C ASP A 294 -24.20 -18.08 26.44
N LYS A 295 -25.06 -18.92 27.04
CA LYS A 295 -24.85 -19.75 28.24
C LYS A 295 -24.29 -18.94 29.40
N ILE A 296 -25.03 -17.89 29.74
CA ILE A 296 -24.76 -17.06 30.92
C ILE A 296 -25.17 -17.87 32.16
N GLY A 297 -24.21 -18.18 33.02
CA GLY A 297 -24.42 -19.07 34.17
C GLY A 297 -25.29 -18.42 35.26
N ASN A 298 -24.97 -17.18 35.61
CA ASN A 298 -25.71 -16.38 36.56
C ASN A 298 -26.75 -15.48 35.86
N LEU A 299 -28.03 -15.90 35.91
CA LEU A 299 -29.14 -15.12 35.35
C LEU A 299 -29.35 -13.76 36.05
N ASP A 300 -28.85 -13.55 37.27
CA ASP A 300 -28.95 -12.24 37.92
C ASP A 300 -27.88 -11.26 37.44
N ASP A 301 -26.72 -11.74 36.97
CA ASP A 301 -25.77 -10.89 36.24
C ASP A 301 -26.37 -10.44 34.90
N LEU A 302 -27.08 -11.33 34.19
CA LEU A 302 -27.81 -10.94 32.97
C LEU A 302 -28.85 -9.85 33.25
N LYS A 303 -29.75 -10.05 34.23
CA LYS A 303 -30.86 -9.11 34.50
C LYS A 303 -30.40 -7.71 34.94
N ASN A 304 -29.25 -7.63 35.60
CA ASN A 304 -28.72 -6.39 36.18
C ASN A 304 -27.65 -5.70 35.30
N THR A 305 -27.17 -6.36 34.25
CA THR A 305 -26.17 -5.78 33.33
C THR A 305 -26.85 -5.12 32.12
N PRO A 306 -26.43 -3.92 31.69
CA PRO A 306 -26.98 -3.28 30.49
C PRO A 306 -26.60 -3.98 29.19
N THR A 307 -27.45 -3.87 28.16
CA THR A 307 -27.35 -4.65 26.91
C THR A 307 -26.89 -3.78 25.74
N LEU A 308 -25.62 -3.38 25.73
CA LEU A 308 -25.12 -2.20 25.00
C LEU A 308 -25.35 -2.23 23.48
N LEU A 309 -24.80 -3.21 22.77
CA LEU A 309 -24.91 -3.29 21.31
C LEU A 309 -26.35 -3.61 20.85
N TYR A 310 -27.07 -4.41 21.64
CA TYR A 310 -28.51 -4.64 21.45
C TYR A 310 -29.32 -3.34 21.59
N ASN A 311 -28.97 -2.46 22.54
CA ASN A 311 -29.61 -1.15 22.68
C ASN A 311 -29.33 -0.24 21.48
N CYS A 312 -28.11 -0.25 20.91
CA CYS A 312 -27.82 0.45 19.64
C CYS A 312 -28.66 -0.10 18.48
N THR A 313 -28.92 -1.40 18.45
CA THR A 313 -29.77 -2.08 17.46
C THR A 313 -31.21 -1.56 17.50
N LEU A 314 -31.79 -1.44 18.70
CA LEU A 314 -33.11 -0.84 18.90
C LEU A 314 -33.09 0.68 18.65
N GLY A 315 -32.00 1.35 19.03
CA GLY A 315 -31.80 2.80 18.88
C GLY A 315 -31.87 3.26 17.43
N HIS A 316 -31.28 2.50 16.50
CA HIS A 316 -31.44 2.72 15.07
C HIS A 316 -32.92 2.83 14.67
N ASP A 317 -33.70 1.77 14.92
CA ASP A 317 -35.10 1.69 14.48
C ASP A 317 -36.02 2.67 15.22
N PHE A 318 -35.81 2.88 16.52
CA PHE A 318 -36.68 3.72 17.35
C PHE A 318 -36.46 5.23 17.11
N THR A 319 -35.31 5.62 16.56
CA THR A 319 -34.98 7.04 16.31
C THR A 319 -34.95 7.40 14.81
N LEU A 320 -35.15 6.44 13.91
CA LEU A 320 -34.93 6.60 12.47
C LEU A 320 -35.64 7.81 11.85
N SER A 321 -36.96 7.96 12.05
CA SER A 321 -37.73 9.06 11.43
C SER A 321 -37.39 10.42 12.05
N ILE A 322 -37.29 10.51 13.38
CA ILE A 322 -36.88 11.74 14.10
C ILE A 322 -35.52 12.24 13.59
N ASN A 323 -34.55 11.34 13.42
CA ASN A 323 -33.24 11.68 12.87
C ASN A 323 -33.32 12.03 11.37
N ASN A 324 -34.04 11.27 10.56
CA ASN A 324 -34.22 11.54 9.14
C ASN A 324 -34.84 12.91 8.87
N ASP A 325 -35.89 13.29 9.59
CA ASP A 325 -36.58 14.56 9.41
C ASP A 325 -35.70 15.74 9.84
N TYR A 326 -34.95 15.59 10.93
CA TYR A 326 -33.92 16.56 11.33
C TYR A 326 -32.83 16.72 10.26
N ILE A 327 -32.32 15.61 9.71
CA ILE A 327 -31.27 15.61 8.68
C ILE A 327 -31.79 16.22 7.37
N LYS A 328 -33.01 15.87 6.93
CA LYS A 328 -33.66 16.46 5.75
C LYS A 328 -33.82 17.97 5.90
N GLY A 329 -34.32 18.43 7.05
CA GLY A 329 -34.45 19.86 7.35
C GLY A 329 -33.11 20.61 7.37
N LEU A 330 -32.06 19.99 7.92
CA LEU A 330 -30.74 20.61 8.02
C LEU A 330 -30.00 20.69 6.67
N LEU A 331 -30.16 19.67 5.81
CA LEU A 331 -29.42 19.55 4.54
C LEU A 331 -30.14 20.14 3.31
N HIS A 332 -31.44 20.49 3.39
CA HIS A 332 -32.25 20.91 2.24
C HIS A 332 -31.56 21.95 1.32
N ASP A 333 -30.98 22.99 1.93
CA ASP A 333 -30.36 24.13 1.24
C ASP A 333 -28.81 24.14 1.31
N GLN A 334 -28.18 22.96 1.34
CA GLN A 334 -26.73 22.81 1.60
C GLN A 334 -25.95 22.13 0.44
N PRO A 335 -25.98 22.65 -0.82
CA PRO A 335 -25.44 21.94 -1.99
C PRO A 335 -23.96 21.55 -1.85
N ASN A 336 -23.10 22.46 -1.38
CA ASN A 336 -21.66 22.18 -1.19
C ASN A 336 -21.41 21.11 -0.12
N VAL A 337 -22.28 20.99 0.90
CA VAL A 337 -22.21 19.94 1.92
C VAL A 337 -22.68 18.60 1.36
N GLN A 338 -23.74 18.61 0.53
CA GLN A 338 -24.22 17.42 -0.19
C GLN A 338 -23.17 16.89 -1.17
N GLU A 339 -22.41 17.76 -1.85
CA GLU A 339 -21.24 17.39 -2.65
C GLU A 339 -20.09 16.86 -1.78
N GLY A 340 -19.76 17.53 -0.68
CA GLY A 340 -18.74 17.07 0.26
C GLY A 340 -19.01 15.66 0.79
N LEU A 341 -20.28 15.34 1.09
CA LEU A 341 -20.72 13.99 1.47
C LEU A 341 -20.45 12.95 0.38
N LYS A 342 -20.67 13.28 -0.90
CA LYS A 342 -20.34 12.37 -2.03
C LYS A 342 -18.83 12.11 -2.09
N LEU A 343 -18.01 13.16 -1.99
CA LEU A 343 -16.55 13.05 -2.03
C LEU A 343 -16.00 12.20 -0.87
N ILE A 344 -16.49 12.41 0.35
CA ILE A 344 -16.11 11.58 1.51
C ILE A 344 -16.54 10.12 1.28
N SER A 345 -17.75 9.89 0.78
CA SER A 345 -18.25 8.52 0.49
C SER A 345 -17.42 7.81 -0.59
N VAL A 346 -16.94 8.53 -1.61
CA VAL A 346 -16.00 8.00 -2.61
C VAL A 346 -14.67 7.64 -1.95
N TRP A 347 -14.07 8.54 -1.16
CA TRP A 347 -12.80 8.29 -0.47
C TRP A 347 -12.86 7.08 0.48
N VAL A 348 -13.92 6.96 1.29
CA VAL A 348 -14.15 5.79 2.18
C VAL A 348 -14.18 4.49 1.38
N LYS A 349 -14.90 4.47 0.24
CA LYS A 349 -14.95 3.31 -0.67
C LYS A 349 -13.61 2.97 -1.32
N GLN A 350 -12.82 3.99 -1.69
CA GLN A 350 -11.47 3.78 -2.20
C GLN A 350 -10.51 3.18 -1.16
N ARG A 351 -10.82 3.31 0.13
CA ARG A 351 -10.06 2.70 1.24
C ARG A 351 -10.72 1.46 1.84
N GLU A 352 -11.84 0.97 1.28
CA GLU A 352 -12.67 -0.13 1.80
C GLU A 352 -13.02 0.02 3.30
N LEU A 353 -13.13 1.26 3.78
CA LEU A 353 -13.46 1.55 5.18
C LEU A 353 -14.95 1.33 5.49
N ASP A 354 -15.81 1.19 4.46
CA ASP A 354 -17.25 0.93 4.54
C ASP A 354 -17.63 -0.56 4.56
N VAL A 355 -16.67 -1.48 4.66
CA VAL A 355 -16.93 -2.92 4.51
C VAL A 355 -16.87 -3.69 5.83
N GLY A 356 -17.98 -4.34 6.19
CA GLY A 356 -18.12 -5.24 7.33
C GLY A 356 -18.84 -4.63 8.55
N VAL A 357 -19.01 -5.42 9.61
CA VAL A 357 -19.77 -5.04 10.84
C VAL A 357 -19.16 -3.84 11.58
N VAL A 358 -17.83 -3.72 11.55
CA VAL A 358 -17.07 -2.64 12.20
C VAL A 358 -16.50 -1.75 11.10
N SER A 359 -17.34 -0.88 10.54
CA SER A 359 -17.02 -0.08 9.35
C SER A 359 -17.53 1.36 9.45
N LEU A 360 -16.90 2.26 8.70
CA LEU A 360 -17.30 3.66 8.54
C LEU A 360 -18.41 3.74 7.47
N SER A 361 -19.63 3.37 7.85
CA SER A 361 -20.76 3.35 6.91
C SER A 361 -21.16 4.75 6.41
N GLU A 362 -21.85 4.79 5.27
CA GLU A 362 -22.47 6.01 4.71
C GLU A 362 -23.39 6.73 5.72
N ASN A 363 -24.03 5.98 6.62
CA ASN A 363 -24.83 6.55 7.69
C ASN A 363 -23.93 7.29 8.70
N ILE A 364 -22.84 6.67 9.18
CA ILE A 364 -21.92 7.31 10.15
C ILE A 364 -21.33 8.59 9.56
N ILE A 365 -20.91 8.57 8.28
CA ILE A 365 -20.41 9.76 7.57
C ILE A 365 -21.46 10.89 7.59
N LEU A 366 -22.71 10.57 7.28
CA LEU A 366 -23.83 11.52 7.31
C LEU A 366 -24.01 12.14 8.71
N TYR A 367 -24.04 11.32 9.77
CA TYR A 367 -24.19 11.80 11.15
C TYR A 367 -23.01 12.67 11.61
N VAL A 368 -21.77 12.37 11.20
CA VAL A 368 -20.59 13.22 11.50
C VAL A 368 -20.70 14.58 10.80
N VAL A 369 -21.06 14.62 9.52
CA VAL A 369 -21.23 15.89 8.78
C VAL A 369 -22.39 16.71 9.34
N VAL A 370 -23.50 16.06 9.71
CA VAL A 370 -24.65 16.68 10.40
C VAL A 370 -24.24 17.25 11.76
N TYR A 371 -23.41 16.54 12.54
CA TYR A 371 -22.82 17.07 13.76
C TYR A 371 -21.98 18.34 13.48
N LEU A 372 -21.05 18.28 12.53
CA LEU A 372 -20.21 19.44 12.16
C LEU A 372 -21.04 20.66 11.73
N LEU A 373 -22.13 20.45 10.99
CA LEU A 373 -23.03 21.51 10.54
C LEU A 373 -23.86 22.07 11.71
N SER A 374 -24.41 21.21 12.58
CA SER A 374 -25.18 21.60 13.77
C SER A 374 -24.37 22.44 14.76
N LYS A 375 -23.08 22.12 14.96
CA LYS A 375 -22.15 22.84 15.82
C LYS A 375 -21.39 23.96 15.08
N LYS A 376 -21.81 24.30 13.85
CA LYS A 376 -21.25 25.38 13.01
C LYS A 376 -19.74 25.26 12.70
N LYS A 377 -19.18 24.05 12.82
CA LYS A 377 -17.80 23.73 12.37
C LYS A 377 -17.69 23.73 10.84
N ILE A 378 -18.79 23.42 10.14
CA ILE A 378 -18.97 23.71 8.71
C ILE A 378 -20.19 24.63 8.51
N ASN A 379 -20.23 25.35 7.39
CA ASN A 379 -21.32 26.27 7.07
C ASN A 379 -21.64 26.30 5.55
N LYS A 380 -22.78 26.90 5.19
CA LYS A 380 -23.32 26.92 3.81
C LYS A 380 -22.44 27.63 2.76
N HIS A 381 -21.51 28.47 3.19
CA HIS A 381 -20.61 29.22 2.29
C HIS A 381 -19.32 28.46 1.98
N MET A 382 -19.00 27.42 2.76
CA MET A 382 -17.85 26.56 2.49
C MET A 382 -18.02 25.79 1.18
N SER A 383 -16.93 25.63 0.43
CA SER A 383 -16.87 24.76 -0.75
C SER A 383 -16.90 23.27 -0.35
N SER A 384 -17.23 22.39 -1.30
CA SER A 384 -17.18 20.94 -1.10
C SER A 384 -15.78 20.45 -0.70
N TYR A 385 -14.72 21.06 -1.23
CA TYR A 385 -13.34 20.87 -0.75
C TYR A 385 -13.16 21.19 0.75
N GLN A 386 -13.61 22.36 1.18
CA GLN A 386 -13.51 22.78 2.58
C GLN A 386 -14.34 21.87 3.50
N VAL A 387 -15.48 21.33 3.05
CA VAL A 387 -16.27 20.34 3.81
C VAL A 387 -15.47 19.04 4.00
N VAL A 388 -14.84 18.51 2.94
CA VAL A 388 -13.99 17.31 3.01
C VAL A 388 -12.79 17.53 3.94
N ARG A 389 -12.07 18.65 3.77
CA ARG A 389 -10.91 18.99 4.60
C ARG A 389 -11.28 19.15 6.09
N ASN A 390 -12.43 19.77 6.39
CA ASN A 390 -12.92 19.89 7.77
C ASN A 390 -13.38 18.53 8.35
N PHE A 391 -13.90 17.62 7.54
CA PHE A 391 -14.20 16.25 7.98
C PHE A 391 -12.92 15.50 8.38
N TRP A 392 -11.91 15.48 7.50
CA TRP A 392 -10.62 14.83 7.81
C TRP A 392 -9.92 15.50 9.01
N SER A 393 -9.86 16.83 9.04
CA SER A 393 -9.29 17.58 10.17
C SER A 393 -10.02 17.31 11.48
N PHE A 394 -11.36 17.21 11.47
CA PHE A 394 -12.12 16.88 12.67
C PHE A 394 -11.71 15.51 13.22
N ILE A 395 -11.73 14.46 12.41
CA ILE A 395 -11.39 13.10 12.85
C ILE A 395 -9.91 12.97 13.24
N ALA A 396 -9.00 13.63 12.49
CA ALA A 396 -7.56 13.65 12.77
C ALA A 396 -7.18 14.38 14.08
N THR A 397 -7.97 15.35 14.54
CA THR A 397 -7.56 16.21 15.68
C THR A 397 -8.46 16.13 16.92
N ASN A 398 -9.74 15.79 16.78
CA ASN A 398 -10.70 15.85 17.89
C ASN A 398 -10.85 14.47 18.55
N GLU A 399 -10.90 14.47 19.87
CA GLU A 399 -11.31 13.30 20.64
C GLU A 399 -12.84 13.21 20.75
N VAL A 400 -13.32 11.98 20.81
CA VAL A 400 -14.71 11.58 21.01
C VAL A 400 -14.88 11.31 22.52
N PRO A 401 -15.99 11.68 23.21
CA PRO A 401 -17.39 11.74 22.78
C PRO A 401 -17.84 13.03 22.09
N VAL A 402 -18.80 12.91 21.18
CA VAL A 402 -19.52 14.03 20.54
C VAL A 402 -21.03 13.76 20.46
N SER A 403 -21.83 14.82 20.35
CA SER A 403 -23.30 14.74 20.31
C SER A 403 -23.90 15.84 19.43
N ILE A 404 -24.87 15.47 18.59
CA ILE A 404 -25.64 16.41 17.76
C ILE A 404 -26.53 17.27 18.66
N CYS A 405 -27.29 16.63 19.56
CA CYS A 405 -28.08 17.34 20.56
C CYS A 405 -27.19 17.91 21.68
N ASP A 406 -27.62 19.00 22.30
CA ASP A 406 -27.06 19.42 23.59
C ASP A 406 -27.61 18.47 24.67
N VAL A 407 -26.70 17.80 25.37
CA VAL A 407 -26.99 16.78 26.39
C VAL A 407 -26.17 17.09 27.65
N SER A 408 -26.59 16.59 28.81
CA SER A 408 -25.83 16.77 30.05
C SER A 408 -24.52 16.00 30.02
N GLN A 409 -23.52 16.50 30.76
CA GLN A 409 -22.24 15.81 30.92
C GLN A 409 -22.39 14.42 31.56
N ASP A 410 -23.37 14.22 32.45
CA ASP A 410 -23.71 12.91 33.02
C ASP A 410 -24.02 11.87 31.93
N VAL A 411 -24.87 12.22 30.95
CA VAL A 411 -25.23 11.32 29.85
C VAL A 411 -24.01 10.99 28.99
N LEU A 412 -23.18 11.99 28.64
CA LEU A 412 -21.97 11.76 27.84
C LEU A 412 -20.95 10.87 28.56
N SER A 413 -20.73 11.08 29.85
CA SER A 413 -19.84 10.24 30.66
C SER A 413 -20.31 8.78 30.69
N LYS A 414 -21.61 8.54 30.90
CA LYS A 414 -22.19 7.18 30.91
C LYS A 414 -22.05 6.44 29.59
N PHE A 415 -22.14 7.15 28.46
CA PHE A 415 -21.82 6.56 27.15
C PHE A 415 -20.31 6.28 27.01
N LYS A 416 -19.44 7.22 27.43
CA LYS A 416 -17.97 7.07 27.37
C LYS A 416 -17.45 5.92 28.25
N GLU A 417 -18.11 5.63 29.37
CA GLU A 417 -17.77 4.50 30.25
C GLU A 417 -18.14 3.12 29.67
N ASN A 418 -19.03 3.07 28.67
CA ASN A 418 -19.57 1.82 28.14
C ASN A 418 -19.23 1.55 26.67
N PHE A 419 -18.84 2.55 25.89
CA PHE A 419 -18.46 2.41 24.49
C PHE A 419 -17.08 2.98 24.22
N ASP A 420 -16.32 2.30 23.36
CA ASP A 420 -15.02 2.76 22.85
C ASP A 420 -15.14 4.14 22.15
N VAL A 421 -16.21 4.34 21.36
CA VAL A 421 -16.46 5.54 20.54
C VAL A 421 -17.92 5.97 20.69
N VAL A 422 -18.19 7.28 20.75
CA VAL A 422 -19.50 7.86 21.09
C VAL A 422 -19.88 9.04 20.20
N LEU A 423 -20.85 8.84 19.30
CA LEU A 423 -21.51 9.89 18.53
C LEU A 423 -23.02 9.80 18.77
N LEU A 424 -23.56 10.73 19.57
CA LEU A 424 -24.97 10.74 19.91
C LEU A 424 -25.81 11.47 18.86
N ASP A 425 -26.96 10.86 18.57
CA ASP A 425 -27.95 11.30 17.60
C ASP A 425 -28.73 12.57 18.03
N LYS A 426 -29.77 12.95 17.28
CA LYS A 426 -30.59 14.12 17.65
C LYS A 426 -31.44 13.89 18.90
N THR A 427 -31.73 12.65 19.29
CA THR A 427 -32.44 12.32 20.54
C THR A 427 -31.53 12.25 21.77
N GLY A 428 -30.20 12.16 21.58
CA GLY A 428 -29.23 11.97 22.66
C GLY A 428 -29.30 10.58 23.31
N CYS A 429 -30.05 9.64 22.72
CA CYS A 429 -30.33 8.32 23.28
C CYS A 429 -29.73 7.18 22.45
N TYR A 430 -29.29 7.45 21.23
CA TYR A 430 -28.69 6.45 20.34
C TYR A 430 -27.24 6.82 20.00
N ASN A 431 -26.31 5.91 20.31
CA ASN A 431 -24.91 6.01 19.86
C ASN A 431 -24.78 5.40 18.47
N VAL A 432 -24.68 6.26 17.46
CA VAL A 432 -24.61 5.90 16.03
C VAL A 432 -23.37 5.06 15.72
N VAL A 433 -22.27 5.32 16.41
CA VAL A 433 -20.98 4.62 16.23
C VAL A 433 -20.75 3.52 17.27
N GLY A 434 -21.79 3.04 17.95
CA GLY A 434 -21.67 2.07 19.05
C GLY A 434 -21.03 0.72 18.69
N PHE A 435 -20.94 0.39 17.40
CA PHE A 435 -20.24 -0.79 16.89
C PHE A 435 -18.77 -0.54 16.52
N LEU A 436 -18.31 0.73 16.46
CA LEU A 436 -16.91 1.03 16.17
C LEU A 436 -16.02 0.71 17.37
N THR A 437 -14.96 -0.04 17.12
CA THR A 437 -13.90 -0.30 18.12
C THR A 437 -12.89 0.85 18.14
N GLN A 438 -12.20 1.01 19.26
CA GLN A 438 -11.16 2.04 19.39
C GLN A 438 -10.02 1.86 18.38
N ASP A 439 -9.68 0.62 18.00
CA ASP A 439 -8.63 0.35 17.03
C ASP A 439 -9.04 0.72 15.60
N PHE A 440 -10.30 0.45 15.23
CA PHE A 440 -10.82 0.87 13.93
C PHE A 440 -10.90 2.41 13.85
N TYR A 441 -11.34 3.09 14.92
CA TYR A 441 -11.34 4.55 14.97
C TYR A 441 -9.92 5.14 14.83
N LYS A 442 -8.92 4.55 15.50
CA LYS A 442 -7.50 4.92 15.30
C LYS A 442 -7.04 4.72 13.85
N ARG A 443 -7.44 3.65 13.17
CA ARG A 443 -7.12 3.43 11.75
C ARG A 443 -7.74 4.52 10.85
N VAL A 444 -9.00 4.88 11.08
CA VAL A 444 -9.66 5.98 10.35
C VAL A 444 -8.97 7.31 10.64
N LYS A 445 -8.56 7.55 11.90
CA LYS A 445 -7.78 8.74 12.29
C LYS A 445 -6.47 8.85 11.48
N MET A 446 -5.67 7.78 11.44
CA MET A 446 -4.43 7.74 10.65
C MET A 446 -4.69 7.98 9.15
N GLU A 447 -5.76 7.41 8.58
CA GLU A 447 -6.08 7.62 7.15
C GLU A 447 -6.53 9.08 6.88
N CYS A 448 -7.22 9.74 7.81
CA CYS A 448 -7.52 11.17 7.74
C CYS A 448 -6.26 12.04 7.86
N GLU A 449 -5.30 11.67 8.72
CA GLU A 449 -4.00 12.35 8.86
C GLU A 449 -3.19 12.26 7.54
N ILE A 450 -3.11 11.07 6.95
CA ILE A 450 -2.50 10.84 5.62
C ILE A 450 -3.22 11.65 4.53
N ALA A 451 -4.56 11.68 4.56
CA ALA A 451 -5.32 12.45 3.57
C ALA A 451 -5.06 13.97 3.64
N LEU A 452 -4.85 14.51 4.84
CA LEU A 452 -4.44 15.91 5.04
C LEU A 452 -3.00 16.15 4.56
N GLN A 453 -2.07 15.24 4.87
CA GLN A 453 -0.69 15.32 4.37
C GLN A 453 -0.64 15.34 2.84
N HIS A 454 -1.46 14.52 2.16
CA HIS A 454 -1.58 14.59 0.70
C HIS A 454 -2.18 15.93 0.22
N LEU A 455 -3.18 16.49 0.90
CA LEU A 455 -3.71 17.81 0.51
C LEU A 455 -2.68 18.94 0.67
N ASP A 456 -1.75 18.80 1.62
CA ASP A 456 -0.74 19.82 1.93
C ASP A 456 0.59 19.61 1.16
N ASP A 457 0.83 18.42 0.60
CA ASP A 457 1.98 18.18 -0.29
C ASP A 457 1.68 18.58 -1.74
N ASN A 458 2.10 19.80 -2.07
CA ASN A 458 2.02 20.38 -3.40
C ASN A 458 2.86 19.65 -4.50
N ARG A 459 3.61 18.59 -4.17
CA ARG A 459 4.41 17.79 -5.12
C ARG A 459 3.67 16.58 -5.71
N VAL A 460 2.52 16.20 -5.16
CA VAL A 460 1.82 14.95 -5.50
C VAL A 460 0.50 15.23 -6.20
N ASN A 461 0.09 14.39 -7.16
CA ASN A 461 -1.28 14.39 -7.68
C ASN A 461 -2.26 13.76 -6.66
N SER A 462 -2.48 14.51 -5.58
CA SER A 462 -3.23 14.06 -4.41
C SER A 462 -4.69 13.76 -4.73
N PHE A 463 -5.27 14.39 -5.75
CA PHE A 463 -6.63 14.10 -6.20
C PHE A 463 -6.79 12.65 -6.66
N HIS A 464 -5.86 12.16 -7.50
CA HIS A 464 -5.88 10.78 -7.97
C HIS A 464 -5.73 9.81 -6.79
N THR A 465 -4.74 10.05 -5.92
CA THR A 465 -4.49 9.27 -4.70
C THR A 465 -5.71 9.18 -3.78
N LEU A 466 -6.47 10.26 -3.62
CA LEU A 466 -7.57 10.33 -2.66
C LEU A 466 -8.89 9.77 -3.21
N PHE A 467 -9.21 10.01 -4.48
CA PHE A 467 -10.54 9.72 -5.03
C PHE A 467 -10.57 8.70 -6.17
N LEU A 468 -9.45 8.41 -6.83
CA LEU A 468 -9.40 7.54 -8.01
C LEU A 468 -8.66 6.21 -7.75
N THR A 469 -7.56 6.24 -6.97
CA THR A 469 -6.80 5.05 -6.59
C THR A 469 -7.54 4.20 -5.54
N LYS A 470 -7.98 3.00 -5.92
CA LYS A 470 -8.51 2.02 -4.94
C LYS A 470 -7.38 1.30 -4.21
N LEU A 471 -7.37 1.38 -2.89
CA LEU A 471 -6.44 0.68 -1.99
C LEU A 471 -7.15 -0.48 -1.27
N PRO A 472 -7.18 -1.70 -1.85
CA PRO A 472 -7.83 -2.86 -1.22
C PRO A 472 -7.14 -3.29 0.08
N PHE A 473 -7.89 -3.93 0.98
CA PHE A 473 -7.43 -4.33 2.32
C PHE A 473 -6.01 -4.94 2.36
N HIS A 474 -5.70 -5.84 1.43
CA HIS A 474 -4.44 -6.58 1.43
C HIS A 474 -3.19 -5.74 1.06
N LEU A 475 -3.37 -4.49 0.63
CA LEU A 475 -2.28 -3.53 0.37
C LEU A 475 -2.08 -2.51 1.49
N GLN A 476 -3.01 -2.45 2.45
CA GLN A 476 -3.00 -1.50 3.57
C GLN A 476 -2.10 -1.96 4.72
N TYR A 477 -2.00 -3.27 4.95
CA TYR A 477 -1.39 -3.86 6.15
C TYR A 477 -0.12 -4.64 5.83
N ASP A 478 0.84 -4.65 6.76
CA ASP A 478 2.10 -5.39 6.64
C ASP A 478 1.94 -6.87 6.98
N VAL A 479 1.00 -7.18 7.88
CA VAL A 479 0.64 -8.54 8.30
C VAL A 479 -0.86 -8.73 8.13
N ILE A 480 -1.27 -9.88 7.58
CA ILE A 480 -2.69 -10.25 7.50
C ILE A 480 -2.89 -11.63 8.11
N LEU A 481 -3.84 -11.72 9.04
CA LEU A 481 -4.18 -12.93 9.77
C LEU A 481 -5.66 -13.26 9.54
N SER A 482 -5.96 -14.39 8.92
CA SER A 482 -7.33 -14.91 8.78
C SER A 482 -7.59 -16.00 9.82
N VAL A 483 -8.53 -15.76 10.72
CA VAL A 483 -9.01 -16.73 11.71
C VAL A 483 -10.26 -17.40 11.15
N GLN A 484 -10.25 -18.74 11.09
CA GLN A 484 -11.37 -19.55 10.62
C GLN A 484 -12.09 -20.15 11.82
N ASN A 485 -13.43 -20.12 11.82
CA ASN A 485 -14.27 -20.57 12.94
C ASN A 485 -13.92 -19.86 14.27
N LEU A 486 -14.53 -18.70 14.52
CA LEU A 486 -14.36 -18.03 15.81
C LEU A 486 -14.76 -18.96 16.97
N PRO A 487 -14.01 -18.93 18.09
CA PRO A 487 -14.37 -19.69 19.27
C PRO A 487 -15.74 -19.26 19.82
N LYS A 488 -16.47 -20.23 20.39
CA LYS A 488 -17.77 -20.00 21.02
C LYS A 488 -17.63 -19.29 22.37
N PRO A 489 -18.70 -18.67 22.91
CA PRO A 489 -18.67 -18.00 24.22
C PRO A 489 -18.29 -18.92 25.39
N GLU A 490 -18.42 -20.23 25.19
CA GLU A 490 -18.11 -21.31 26.13
C GLU A 490 -16.63 -21.70 26.13
N GLU A 491 -15.93 -21.46 25.01
CA GLU A 491 -14.54 -21.84 24.78
C GLU A 491 -13.56 -20.76 25.27
N MET A 492 -14.08 -19.61 25.74
CA MET A 492 -13.30 -18.47 26.24
C MET A 492 -13.71 -18.11 27.67
N GLN A 493 -12.72 -17.62 28.44
CA GLN A 493 -12.88 -17.25 29.85
C GLN A 493 -13.42 -15.82 29.99
N PHE A 494 -14.70 -15.61 29.66
CA PHE A 494 -15.41 -14.35 29.93
C PHE A 494 -16.30 -14.45 31.17
N THR A 495 -16.40 -13.35 31.91
CA THR A 495 -17.39 -13.21 32.98
C THR A 495 -18.81 -13.13 32.40
N ASP A 496 -19.79 -13.57 33.18
CA ASP A 496 -21.21 -13.48 32.79
C ASP A 496 -21.67 -12.04 32.54
N LYS A 497 -21.01 -11.05 33.16
CA LYS A 497 -21.24 -9.61 32.89
C LYS A 497 -20.73 -9.16 31.53
N GLU A 498 -19.57 -9.62 31.09
CA GLU A 498 -19.03 -9.30 29.75
C GLU A 498 -19.88 -9.92 28.65
N LYS A 499 -20.33 -11.16 28.87
CA LYS A 499 -21.32 -11.84 28.01
C LYS A 499 -22.63 -11.05 27.95
N ALA A 500 -23.18 -10.65 29.10
CA ALA A 500 -24.42 -9.87 29.16
C ALA A 500 -24.32 -8.48 28.50
N LYS A 501 -23.19 -7.77 28.63
CA LYS A 501 -22.93 -6.50 27.91
C LYS A 501 -22.94 -6.68 26.39
N SER A 502 -22.42 -7.82 25.93
CA SER A 502 -22.24 -8.17 24.51
C SER A 502 -23.29 -9.15 24.00
N ILE A 503 -24.45 -9.25 24.67
CA ILE A 503 -25.45 -10.29 24.41
C ILE A 503 -25.94 -10.28 22.96
N GLY A 504 -25.95 -11.45 22.32
CA GLY A 504 -26.23 -11.58 20.89
C GLY A 504 -25.11 -11.10 19.95
N TYR A 505 -24.01 -10.54 20.46
CA TYR A 505 -22.85 -10.06 19.68
C TYR A 505 -21.54 -10.69 20.16
N HIS A 506 -21.62 -11.94 20.63
CA HIS A 506 -20.48 -12.65 21.21
C HIS A 506 -19.28 -12.82 20.25
N SER A 507 -19.50 -12.76 18.93
CA SER A 507 -18.45 -12.78 17.91
C SER A 507 -17.54 -11.54 18.00
N LEU A 508 -18.10 -10.37 18.33
CA LEU A 508 -17.32 -9.15 18.58
C LEU A 508 -16.53 -9.23 19.90
N LEU A 509 -17.09 -9.87 20.93
CA LEU A 509 -16.38 -10.15 22.19
C LEU A 509 -15.20 -11.12 21.98
N ALA A 510 -15.40 -12.17 21.17
CA ALA A 510 -14.35 -13.10 20.74
C ALA A 510 -13.22 -12.36 20.02
N VAL A 511 -13.57 -11.53 19.04
CA VAL A 511 -12.62 -10.71 18.28
C VAL A 511 -11.87 -9.74 19.17
N LYS A 512 -12.53 -9.09 20.14
CA LYS A 512 -11.87 -8.20 21.11
C LYS A 512 -10.80 -8.95 21.92
N ASN A 513 -11.12 -10.13 22.45
CA ASN A 513 -10.14 -10.95 23.17
C ASN A 513 -8.95 -11.38 22.31
N ILE A 514 -9.19 -11.76 21.05
CA ILE A 514 -8.12 -12.09 20.09
C ILE A 514 -7.24 -10.85 19.84
N SER A 515 -7.85 -9.69 19.56
CA SER A 515 -7.16 -8.41 19.37
C SER A 515 -6.31 -8.03 20.58
N ASP A 516 -6.85 -8.09 21.79
CA ASP A 516 -6.15 -7.67 23.00
C ASP A 516 -5.03 -8.65 23.39
N THR A 517 -5.20 -9.95 23.11
CA THR A 517 -4.12 -10.95 23.27
C THR A 517 -3.00 -10.74 22.24
N LEU A 518 -3.34 -10.44 20.98
CA LEU A 518 -2.37 -10.11 19.93
C LEU A 518 -1.61 -8.82 20.25
N LYS A 519 -2.30 -7.75 20.68
CA LYS A 519 -1.67 -6.51 21.15
C LYS A 519 -0.74 -6.76 22.35
N ARG A 520 -1.11 -7.65 23.27
CA ARG A 520 -0.25 -8.00 24.43
C ARG A 520 1.01 -8.76 24.01
N GLY A 521 0.93 -9.62 22.99
CA GLY A 521 2.09 -10.34 22.46
C GLY A 521 3.00 -9.50 21.56
N LEU A 522 2.41 -8.66 20.71
CA LEU A 522 3.14 -7.79 19.77
C LEU A 522 3.61 -6.49 20.43
N ASN A 523 2.89 -5.98 21.43
CA ASN A 523 3.25 -4.80 22.23
C ASN A 523 3.60 -3.59 21.33
N LYS A 524 4.77 -2.97 21.51
CA LYS A 524 5.24 -1.81 20.73
C LYS A 524 5.54 -2.11 19.26
N ARG A 525 5.47 -3.35 18.81
CA ARG A 525 5.83 -3.77 17.43
C ARG A 525 4.78 -3.38 16.38
N VAL A 526 3.63 -2.86 16.81
CA VAL A 526 2.47 -2.59 15.96
C VAL A 526 1.94 -1.18 16.18
N LEU A 527 1.66 -0.48 15.08
CA LEU A 527 1.03 0.84 15.10
C LEU A 527 -0.49 0.72 15.22
N ASN A 528 -1.08 -0.27 14.53
CA ASN A 528 -2.50 -0.59 14.59
C ASN A 528 -2.75 -2.08 14.37
N LEU A 529 -3.90 -2.55 14.84
CA LEU A 529 -4.43 -3.89 14.62
C LEU A 529 -5.94 -3.76 14.39
N VAL A 530 -6.41 -4.10 13.20
CA VAL A 530 -7.77 -3.79 12.73
C VAL A 530 -8.50 -5.07 12.33
N PRO A 531 -9.55 -5.47 13.06
CA PRO A 531 -10.40 -6.59 12.66
C PRO A 531 -11.39 -6.17 11.57
N ARG A 532 -11.59 -7.03 10.57
CA ARG A 532 -12.63 -6.95 9.54
C ARG A 532 -13.46 -8.23 9.58
N LEU A 533 -14.74 -8.06 9.88
CA LEU A 533 -15.75 -9.13 9.93
C LEU A 533 -16.67 -8.97 8.73
N THR A 534 -16.72 -9.98 7.87
CA THR A 534 -17.58 -10.06 6.68
C THR A 534 -18.29 -11.41 6.64
N ASN A 535 -19.34 -11.53 5.82
CA ASN A 535 -20.14 -12.76 5.68
C ASN A 535 -20.67 -13.24 7.05
N VAL A 536 -21.39 -12.37 7.76
CA VAL A 536 -22.07 -12.75 9.00
C VAL A 536 -23.24 -13.67 8.64
N GLY A 537 -23.17 -14.92 9.11
CA GLY A 537 -24.27 -15.88 8.94
C GLY A 537 -25.57 -15.40 9.60
N PRO A 538 -26.73 -15.97 9.22
CA PRO A 538 -28.04 -15.51 9.69
C PRO A 538 -28.28 -15.73 11.20
N ASN A 539 -27.36 -16.41 11.87
CA ASN A 539 -27.25 -16.64 13.30
C ASN A 539 -26.26 -15.70 14.04
N GLY A 540 -25.65 -14.73 13.35
CA GLY A 540 -24.70 -13.77 13.92
C GLY A 540 -23.23 -14.24 13.98
N THR A 541 -22.91 -15.44 13.49
CA THR A 541 -21.52 -15.93 13.44
C THR A 541 -20.87 -15.62 12.09
N PRO A 542 -19.75 -14.87 12.04
CA PRO A 542 -18.99 -14.69 10.80
C PRO A 542 -18.29 -15.99 10.39
N GLU A 543 -18.23 -16.27 9.09
CA GLU A 543 -17.53 -17.45 8.56
C GLU A 543 -16.01 -17.37 8.80
N ASN A 544 -15.42 -16.20 8.54
CA ASN A 544 -14.01 -15.89 8.76
C ASN A 544 -13.88 -14.46 9.33
N VAL A 545 -12.84 -14.23 10.13
CA VAL A 545 -12.42 -12.88 10.54
C VAL A 545 -11.01 -12.63 10.05
N VAL A 546 -10.77 -11.47 9.47
CA VAL A 546 -9.45 -11.06 9.00
C VAL A 546 -8.94 -9.90 9.86
N PHE A 547 -7.71 -10.00 10.34
CA PHE A 547 -7.03 -8.92 11.07
C PHE A 547 -5.91 -8.37 10.20
N GLY A 548 -5.94 -7.06 9.96
CA GLY A 548 -4.85 -6.32 9.35
C GLY A 548 -3.99 -5.67 10.43
N VAL A 549 -2.67 -5.73 10.28
CA VAL A 549 -1.71 -5.15 11.24
C VAL A 549 -0.68 -4.31 10.49
N ASN A 550 -0.48 -3.06 10.92
CA ASN A 550 0.68 -2.27 10.51
C ASN A 550 1.78 -2.37 11.56
N LEU A 551 3.00 -2.63 11.12
CA LEU A 551 4.17 -2.74 11.97
C LEU A 551 4.74 -1.35 12.32
N ASP A 552 5.32 -1.24 13.51
CA ASP A 552 6.15 -0.10 13.90
C ASP A 552 7.58 -0.36 13.39
N PRO A 553 8.13 0.44 12.45
CA PRO A 553 9.44 0.18 11.86
C PRO A 553 10.60 0.20 12.88
N ASP A 554 10.49 1.01 13.95
CA ASP A 554 11.55 1.18 14.95
C ASP A 554 11.58 0.00 15.93
N HIS A 555 10.42 -0.59 16.22
CA HIS A 555 10.27 -1.61 17.27
C HIS A 555 10.02 -3.03 16.75
N ALA A 556 9.43 -3.21 15.56
CA ALA A 556 8.90 -4.50 15.09
C ALA A 556 9.92 -5.65 15.13
N PHE A 557 11.13 -5.38 14.66
CA PHE A 557 12.18 -6.40 14.46
C PHE A 557 13.16 -6.52 15.63
N GLY A 558 12.84 -5.94 16.78
CA GLY A 558 13.66 -6.02 18.00
C GLY A 558 13.78 -7.45 18.53
N PHE A 559 15.00 -7.98 18.68
CA PHE A 559 15.26 -9.37 19.07
C PHE A 559 15.07 -9.67 20.57
N ILE A 560 14.71 -8.68 21.37
CA ILE A 560 14.34 -8.81 22.78
C ILE A 560 12.97 -8.16 22.99
N GLU A 561 12.10 -8.81 23.76
CA GLU A 561 10.92 -8.18 24.36
C GLU A 561 11.26 -7.83 25.81
N LEU A 562 11.24 -6.54 26.15
CA LEU A 562 11.53 -6.05 27.51
C LEU A 562 10.25 -6.06 28.33
N GLY A 563 10.24 -6.84 29.41
CA GLY A 563 9.18 -6.80 30.41
C GLY A 563 9.55 -5.91 31.62
N PRO A 564 8.73 -5.97 32.68
CA PRO A 564 8.92 -5.22 33.92
C PRO A 564 10.24 -5.51 34.64
N ALA A 565 10.65 -4.59 35.53
CA ALA A 565 11.81 -4.76 36.38
C ALA A 565 11.57 -5.86 37.44
N LEU A 566 12.62 -6.54 37.88
CA LEU A 566 12.48 -7.72 38.77
C LEU A 566 11.93 -7.38 40.18
N ASN A 567 11.99 -6.12 40.60
CA ASN A 567 11.40 -5.60 41.83
C ASN A 567 9.89 -5.31 41.71
N ASP A 568 9.37 -5.13 40.50
CA ASP A 568 7.92 -5.12 40.25
C ASP A 568 7.42 -6.57 40.15
N HIS A 569 7.29 -7.20 41.32
CA HIS A 569 6.94 -8.61 41.41
C HIS A 569 5.61 -8.95 40.74
N LEU A 570 4.64 -8.04 40.74
CA LEU A 570 3.28 -8.28 40.27
C LEU A 570 3.21 -8.23 38.73
N GLU A 571 3.74 -7.18 38.10
CA GLU A 571 3.76 -7.11 36.63
C GLU A 571 4.79 -8.07 36.03
N ALA A 572 5.91 -8.32 36.72
CA ALA A 572 6.86 -9.35 36.29
C ALA A 572 6.22 -10.75 36.28
N GLU A 573 5.38 -11.09 37.26
CA GLU A 573 4.70 -12.39 37.28
C GLU A 573 3.62 -12.48 36.20
N LYS A 574 2.83 -11.42 35.98
CA LYS A 574 1.91 -11.35 34.82
C LYS A 574 2.63 -11.55 33.48
N PHE A 575 3.87 -11.05 33.35
CA PHE A 575 4.71 -11.25 32.17
C PHE A 575 5.19 -12.71 32.07
N ARG A 576 5.59 -13.36 33.17
CA ARG A 576 5.96 -14.79 33.21
C ARG A 576 4.79 -15.70 32.83
N ILE A 577 3.61 -15.47 33.40
CA ILE A 577 2.40 -16.24 33.07
C ILE A 577 2.06 -16.11 31.57
N PHE A 578 2.16 -14.90 31.01
CA PHE A 578 1.88 -14.68 29.59
C PHE A 578 2.92 -15.35 28.68
N TRP A 579 4.22 -15.14 28.91
CA TRP A 579 5.27 -15.65 28.02
C TRP A 579 5.74 -17.08 28.32
N GLY A 580 5.39 -17.65 29.47
CA GLY A 580 5.69 -19.02 29.86
C GLY A 580 7.18 -19.36 29.77
N ASN A 581 7.49 -20.45 29.07
CA ASN A 581 8.86 -20.94 28.83
C ASN A 581 9.74 -20.00 27.98
N LEU A 582 9.17 -19.00 27.29
CA LEU A 582 9.93 -18.04 26.48
C LEU A 582 10.58 -16.94 27.33
N CYS A 583 10.11 -16.71 28.57
CA CYS A 583 10.62 -15.65 29.43
C CYS A 583 11.89 -16.08 30.20
N SER A 584 12.73 -15.10 30.52
CA SER A 584 13.91 -15.27 31.35
C SER A 584 14.20 -13.99 32.15
N ASN A 585 14.72 -14.12 33.36
CA ASN A 585 15.28 -12.97 34.09
C ASN A 585 16.61 -12.59 33.43
N ARG A 586 16.82 -11.32 33.09
CA ARG A 586 18.08 -10.82 32.49
C ARG A 586 18.56 -9.54 33.15
N ARG A 587 19.89 -9.42 33.23
CA ARG A 587 20.59 -8.17 33.57
C ARG A 587 21.16 -7.55 32.29
N PHE A 588 21.02 -6.24 32.14
CA PHE A 588 21.38 -5.48 30.95
C PHE A 588 22.67 -4.66 31.19
N ARG A 589 23.23 -4.06 30.13
CA ARG A 589 24.51 -3.31 30.19
C ARG A 589 24.41 -2.04 31.04
N ASP A 590 23.22 -1.46 31.13
CA ASP A 590 22.85 -0.36 32.04
C ASP A 590 22.77 -0.79 33.53
N GLY A 591 23.09 -2.05 33.83
CA GLY A 591 23.00 -2.64 35.17
C GLY A 591 21.59 -3.07 35.58
N SER A 592 20.55 -2.67 34.84
CA SER A 592 19.14 -2.95 35.16
C SER A 592 18.82 -4.44 35.07
N ALA A 593 17.86 -4.91 35.86
CA ALA A 593 17.43 -6.30 35.88
C ALA A 593 15.91 -6.39 35.64
N LYS A 594 15.50 -7.09 34.57
CA LYS A 594 14.11 -7.18 34.09
C LYS A 594 13.77 -8.61 33.70
N VAL A 595 12.48 -8.95 33.67
CA VAL A 595 12.01 -10.12 32.90
C VAL A 595 12.05 -9.77 31.40
N ALA A 596 12.44 -10.71 30.55
CA ALA A 596 12.53 -10.49 29.11
C ALA A 596 12.36 -11.79 28.31
N VAL A 597 11.84 -11.68 27.09
CA VAL A 597 11.91 -12.75 26.07
C VAL A 597 13.05 -12.44 25.11
N TYR A 598 13.83 -13.46 24.73
CA TYR A 598 14.91 -13.32 23.76
C TYR A 598 14.66 -14.20 22.54
N PHE A 599 14.43 -13.56 21.40
CA PHE A 599 14.25 -14.24 20.13
C PHE A 599 15.61 -14.50 19.49
N LYS A 600 16.02 -15.77 19.47
CA LYS A 600 17.27 -16.19 18.82
C LYS A 600 17.17 -16.00 17.31
N THR A 601 18.03 -15.14 16.77
CA THR A 601 18.12 -14.78 15.35
C THR A 601 19.58 -14.84 14.90
N ARG A 602 19.83 -15.21 13.64
CA ARG A 602 21.16 -15.21 13.01
C ARG A 602 21.27 -14.27 11.82
N THR A 603 20.13 -13.96 11.19
CA THR A 603 20.00 -13.16 9.96
C THR A 603 19.01 -12.01 10.18
N VAL A 604 18.99 -11.02 9.27
CA VAL A 604 17.98 -9.96 9.24
C VAL A 604 16.60 -10.55 8.95
N ARG A 605 16.52 -11.53 8.04
CA ARG A 605 15.31 -12.33 7.79
C ARG A 605 14.79 -13.01 9.06
N ASP A 606 15.65 -13.60 9.89
CA ASP A 606 15.24 -14.21 11.17
C ASP A 606 14.60 -13.20 12.13
N LYS A 607 14.99 -11.92 12.05
CA LYS A 607 14.39 -10.82 12.84
C LYS A 607 13.01 -10.45 12.31
N ARG A 608 12.81 -10.38 10.99
CA ARG A 608 11.46 -10.20 10.40
C ARG A 608 10.52 -11.35 10.80
N LEU A 609 11.03 -12.58 10.81
CA LEU A 609 10.30 -13.77 11.29
C LEU A 609 10.01 -13.79 12.82
N ILE A 610 10.41 -12.79 13.61
CA ILE A 610 9.97 -12.67 15.01
C ILE A 610 8.47 -12.42 15.09
N ILE A 611 7.91 -11.59 14.20
CA ILE A 611 6.48 -11.30 14.16
C ILE A 611 5.68 -12.59 13.96
N LYS A 612 6.09 -13.43 13.01
CA LYS A 612 5.54 -14.77 12.78
C LYS A 612 5.61 -15.63 14.05
N LYS A 613 6.78 -15.75 14.69
CA LYS A 613 6.96 -16.52 15.94
C LYS A 613 6.06 -16.04 17.09
N ILE A 614 5.84 -14.73 17.23
CA ILE A 614 4.95 -14.15 18.25
C ILE A 614 3.50 -14.47 17.94
N ILE A 615 3.07 -14.31 16.68
CA ILE A 615 1.71 -14.66 16.24
C ILE A 615 1.46 -16.15 16.41
N ASP A 616 2.40 -17.01 16.00
CA ASP A 616 2.30 -18.46 16.14
C ASP A 616 2.18 -18.88 17.62
N PHE A 617 2.91 -18.24 18.52
CA PHE A 617 2.79 -18.42 19.97
C PHE A 617 1.44 -17.94 20.52
N VAL A 618 0.98 -16.74 20.16
CA VAL A 618 -0.30 -16.18 20.65
C VAL A 618 -1.48 -17.01 20.15
N MET A 619 -1.53 -17.29 18.85
CA MET A 619 -2.64 -18.00 18.23
C MET A 619 -2.64 -19.48 18.61
N GLY A 620 -1.46 -20.13 18.60
CA GLY A 620 -1.30 -21.55 18.93
C GLY A 620 -1.36 -21.84 20.43
N GLU A 621 -0.47 -21.25 21.23
CA GLU A 621 -0.35 -21.60 22.66
C GLU A 621 -1.31 -20.84 23.58
N LYS A 622 -1.71 -19.60 23.25
CA LYS A 622 -2.57 -18.78 24.14
C LYS A 622 -4.04 -18.81 23.77
N LEU A 623 -4.36 -18.88 22.48
CA LEU A 623 -5.74 -18.92 22.00
C LEU A 623 -6.17 -20.31 21.50
N SER A 624 -5.22 -21.20 21.18
CA SER A 624 -5.51 -22.54 20.59
C SER A 624 -6.38 -22.49 19.33
N LEU A 625 -6.20 -21.45 18.50
CA LEU A 625 -6.99 -21.20 17.30
C LEU A 625 -6.25 -21.58 16.02
N ASN A 626 -7.01 -22.07 15.04
CA ASN A 626 -6.53 -22.24 13.68
C ASN A 626 -6.61 -20.90 12.92
N TYR A 627 -5.51 -20.54 12.26
CA TYR A 627 -5.39 -19.30 11.49
C TYR A 627 -4.54 -19.53 10.24
N LYS A 628 -4.65 -18.60 9.30
CA LYS A 628 -3.76 -18.47 8.15
C LYS A 628 -3.10 -17.10 8.22
N LEU A 629 -1.78 -17.10 8.08
CA LEU A 629 -0.94 -15.92 8.14
C LEU A 629 -0.38 -15.65 6.75
N TYR A 630 -0.49 -14.41 6.29
CA TYR A 630 0.09 -13.93 5.05
C TYR A 630 1.17 -12.91 5.42
N TYR A 631 2.42 -13.35 5.53
CA TYR A 631 3.51 -12.51 6.07
C TYR A 631 4.91 -13.03 5.71
N ASP A 632 5.66 -12.22 4.96
CA ASP A 632 7.04 -12.42 4.49
C ASP A 632 7.33 -13.82 3.89
N ASP A 633 6.30 -14.45 3.33
CA ASP A 633 6.39 -15.74 2.66
C ASP A 633 7.08 -15.61 1.28
N PHE A 634 7.11 -14.41 0.70
CA PHE A 634 7.78 -14.13 -0.57
C PHE A 634 9.30 -14.23 -0.51
N GLU A 635 9.94 -13.91 0.62
CA GLU A 635 11.41 -13.95 0.74
C GLU A 635 12.01 -15.35 0.47
N ASP A 636 11.20 -16.42 0.50
CA ASP A 636 11.64 -17.77 0.17
C ASP A 636 12.08 -17.95 -1.30
N VAL A 637 11.69 -17.06 -2.23
CA VAL A 637 12.16 -17.10 -3.64
C VAL A 637 13.52 -16.44 -3.85
N LEU A 638 14.01 -15.68 -2.86
CA LEU A 638 15.37 -15.13 -2.80
C LEU A 638 16.38 -16.14 -2.21
N LEU A 639 15.93 -17.33 -1.78
CA LEU A 639 16.81 -18.36 -1.24
C LEU A 639 17.24 -19.37 -2.32
N THR A 640 18.54 -19.46 -2.56
CA THR A 640 19.12 -20.50 -3.43
C THR A 640 19.22 -21.83 -2.68
N LYS A 641 18.12 -22.61 -2.59
CA LYS A 641 18.04 -23.88 -1.83
C LYS A 641 19.04 -24.97 -2.27
N LYS A 642 19.74 -24.77 -3.39
CA LYS A 642 20.86 -25.61 -3.87
C LYS A 642 22.21 -25.24 -3.28
N LEU A 643 22.43 -23.99 -2.86
CA LEU A 643 23.66 -23.56 -2.18
C LEU A 643 23.49 -23.73 -0.67
N ILE A 644 24.40 -24.44 -0.03
CA ILE A 644 24.54 -24.49 1.43
C ILE A 644 25.80 -23.73 1.79
N THR A 645 25.71 -22.80 2.74
CA THR A 645 26.87 -22.08 3.30
C THR A 645 27.12 -22.51 4.75
N ARG A 646 28.39 -22.56 5.17
CA ARG A 646 28.74 -22.83 6.59
C ARG A 646 28.51 -21.63 7.52
N TYR A 647 28.16 -20.47 6.97
CA TYR A 647 27.84 -19.24 7.69
C TYR A 647 26.39 -18.83 7.39
N PRO A 648 25.70 -18.13 8.33
CA PRO A 648 24.32 -17.73 8.13
C PRO A 648 24.19 -16.73 6.98
N ILE A 649 23.24 -16.97 6.10
CA ILE A 649 22.76 -16.06 5.06
C ILE A 649 21.24 -16.01 5.22
N GLY A 650 20.68 -14.81 5.25
CA GLY A 650 19.25 -14.56 5.21
C GLY A 650 18.81 -14.58 3.76
N THR A 651 18.50 -13.40 3.22
CA THR A 651 18.27 -13.16 1.79
C THR A 651 19.61 -12.74 1.14
N ASN A 652 19.66 -11.56 0.51
CA ASN A 652 20.85 -10.92 -0.01
C ASN A 652 21.58 -10.04 1.04
N GLU A 653 20.87 -9.62 2.10
CA GLU A 653 21.29 -8.53 3.00
C GLU A 653 22.66 -8.73 3.68
N GLU A 654 22.92 -9.90 4.30
CA GLU A 654 24.20 -10.14 4.98
C GLU A 654 25.38 -10.18 4.02
N VAL A 655 25.16 -10.71 2.81
CA VAL A 655 26.20 -10.85 1.79
C VAL A 655 26.51 -9.48 1.19
N SER A 656 25.49 -8.68 0.86
CA SER A 656 25.66 -7.28 0.44
C SER A 656 26.43 -6.46 1.49
N LEU A 657 26.06 -6.54 2.77
CA LEU A 657 26.80 -5.87 3.84
C LEU A 657 28.26 -6.34 3.91
N LYS A 658 28.51 -7.66 3.81
CA LYS A 658 29.88 -8.19 3.79
C LYS A 658 30.69 -7.68 2.59
N ILE A 659 30.10 -7.66 1.39
CA ILE A 659 30.74 -7.11 0.19
C ILE A 659 31.06 -5.61 0.38
N ILE A 660 30.12 -4.82 0.90
CA ILE A 660 30.33 -3.38 1.14
C ILE A 660 31.49 -3.16 2.13
N THR A 661 31.50 -3.84 3.29
CA THR A 661 32.59 -3.71 4.27
C THR A 661 33.95 -4.10 3.69
N THR A 662 34.04 -5.20 2.94
CA THR A 662 35.26 -5.64 2.27
C THR A 662 35.68 -4.69 1.15
N SER A 663 34.73 -4.09 0.42
CA SER A 663 34.99 -3.02 -0.55
C SER A 663 35.56 -1.76 0.11
N ASP A 664 35.06 -1.37 1.28
CA ASP A 664 35.52 -0.18 2.00
C ASP A 664 36.94 -0.39 2.57
N GLU A 665 37.24 -1.60 3.06
CA GLU A 665 38.60 -2.02 3.45
C GLU A 665 39.58 -2.00 2.26
N LEU A 666 39.20 -2.58 1.12
CA LEU A 666 40.01 -2.59 -0.10
C LEU A 666 40.19 -1.17 -0.65
N GLY A 667 39.14 -0.35 -0.62
CA GLY A 667 39.17 1.05 -1.03
C GLY A 667 40.15 1.90 -0.20
N LYS A 668 40.30 1.62 1.12
CA LYS A 668 41.36 2.23 1.95
C LYS A 668 42.75 1.84 1.45
N LYS A 669 43.00 0.53 1.26
CA LYS A 669 44.28 0.01 0.73
C LYS A 669 44.65 0.60 -0.64
N ILE A 670 43.65 0.78 -1.52
CA ILE A 670 43.81 1.37 -2.86
C ILE A 670 44.17 2.86 -2.77
N ARG A 671 43.54 3.64 -1.88
CA ARG A 671 43.91 5.06 -1.68
C ARG A 671 45.30 5.25 -1.06
N GLU A 672 45.84 4.25 -0.36
CA GLU A 672 47.21 4.26 0.17
C GLU A 672 48.30 3.84 -0.85
N LEU A 673 47.95 3.60 -2.12
CA LEU A 673 48.93 3.26 -3.15
C LEU A 673 49.73 4.51 -3.56
N LYS A 674 51.05 4.43 -3.50
CA LYS A 674 51.94 5.49 -3.98
C LYS A 674 52.07 5.34 -5.50
N MET A 675 51.33 6.16 -6.24
CA MET A 675 51.22 6.14 -7.70
C MET A 675 51.63 7.48 -8.32
N SER A 676 51.79 7.49 -9.65
CA SER A 676 52.10 8.67 -10.45
C SER A 676 51.01 9.76 -10.44
N LEU A 677 49.77 9.40 -10.09
CA LEU A 677 48.66 10.29 -9.73
C LEU A 677 47.93 9.68 -8.53
N SER A 678 47.52 10.49 -7.55
CA SER A 678 46.78 9.98 -6.39
C SER A 678 45.35 9.55 -6.73
N ILE A 679 44.82 8.54 -6.02
CA ILE A 679 43.44 8.08 -6.14
C ILE A 679 42.57 8.88 -5.17
N THR A 680 41.71 9.73 -5.70
CA THR A 680 40.83 10.64 -4.95
C THR A 680 39.50 10.00 -4.57
N GLY A 681 38.98 9.09 -5.41
CA GLY A 681 37.68 8.46 -5.24
C GLY A 681 37.67 6.97 -5.58
N VAL A 682 36.92 6.20 -4.79
CA VAL A 682 36.61 4.78 -5.04
C VAL A 682 35.12 4.62 -4.76
N GLN A 683 34.32 4.32 -5.78
CA GLN A 683 32.86 4.26 -5.71
C GLN A 683 32.35 2.92 -6.24
N GLY A 684 31.38 2.32 -5.57
CA GLY A 684 30.73 1.08 -6.02
C GLY A 684 29.55 1.36 -6.95
N VAL A 685 29.34 0.52 -7.96
CA VAL A 685 28.22 0.65 -8.94
C VAL A 685 27.35 -0.59 -9.10
N SER A 686 27.79 -1.77 -8.62
CA SER A 686 26.95 -2.98 -8.60
C SER A 686 25.78 -2.85 -7.61
N ASP A 687 24.66 -3.53 -7.90
CA ASP A 687 23.45 -3.53 -7.06
C ASP A 687 23.63 -4.04 -5.63
N VAL A 688 24.75 -4.73 -5.35
CA VAL A 688 25.16 -5.10 -3.99
C VAL A 688 25.30 -3.87 -3.07
N TYR A 689 25.70 -2.70 -3.59
CA TYR A 689 25.89 -1.47 -2.82
C TYR A 689 24.55 -0.81 -2.42
N SER A 690 23.48 -1.08 -3.16
CA SER A 690 22.10 -0.66 -2.85
C SER A 690 21.25 -1.77 -2.21
N TYR A 691 21.84 -2.95 -1.95
CA TYR A 691 21.17 -4.16 -1.46
C TYR A 691 20.05 -4.67 -2.39
N THR A 692 20.08 -4.34 -3.68
CA THR A 692 19.07 -4.74 -4.67
C THR A 692 19.51 -5.91 -5.57
N GLU A 693 20.72 -6.43 -5.36
CA GLU A 693 21.23 -7.62 -6.05
C GLU A 693 20.50 -8.87 -5.54
N VAL A 694 19.98 -9.70 -6.43
CA VAL A 694 19.16 -10.87 -6.07
C VAL A 694 20.02 -12.00 -5.52
N PHE A 695 21.17 -12.27 -6.16
CA PHE A 695 22.09 -13.34 -5.77
C PHE A 695 23.53 -12.82 -5.65
N PRO A 696 23.85 -12.03 -4.61
CA PRO A 696 25.15 -11.41 -4.45
C PRO A 696 26.29 -12.45 -4.37
N PRO A 697 27.49 -12.14 -4.90
CA PRO A 697 28.60 -13.08 -4.95
C PRO A 697 29.02 -13.54 -3.55
N LEU A 698 29.00 -14.85 -3.34
CA LEU A 698 29.38 -15.47 -2.06
C LEU A 698 30.91 -15.48 -1.89
N PRO A 699 31.46 -14.90 -0.81
CA PRO A 699 32.89 -14.93 -0.53
C PRO A 699 33.40 -16.37 -0.31
N THR A 700 34.26 -16.87 -1.20
CA THR A 700 34.75 -18.26 -1.14
C THR A 700 36.09 -18.44 -1.87
N ASN A 701 36.74 -19.58 -1.67
CA ASN A 701 37.89 -19.99 -2.46
C ASN A 701 37.40 -20.66 -3.75
N TYR A 702 37.89 -20.23 -4.91
CA TYR A 702 37.54 -20.87 -6.19
C TYR A 702 38.54 -22.00 -6.48
N GLU A 703 38.02 -23.23 -6.60
CA GLU A 703 38.81 -24.43 -6.89
C GLU A 703 38.92 -24.69 -8.39
N VAL A 704 40.03 -25.30 -8.80
CA VAL A 704 40.26 -25.77 -10.18
C VAL A 704 39.46 -27.07 -10.38
N GLY A 705 38.36 -26.97 -11.12
CA GLY A 705 37.38 -28.05 -11.37
C GLY A 705 37.84 -29.15 -12.32
N GLY A 706 38.92 -29.86 -11.97
CA GLY A 706 39.36 -31.10 -12.59
C GLY A 706 39.46 -31.05 -14.13
N ILE A 707 38.58 -31.77 -14.82
CA ILE A 707 38.60 -31.91 -16.29
C ILE A 707 38.21 -30.61 -17.02
N ILE A 708 37.43 -29.71 -16.40
CA ILE A 708 36.76 -28.59 -17.09
C ILE A 708 37.62 -27.31 -17.11
N THR A 709 38.42 -27.10 -16.06
CA THR A 709 39.22 -25.88 -15.87
C THR A 709 40.61 -26.23 -15.38
N GLU A 710 41.60 -25.45 -15.79
CA GLU A 710 42.98 -25.53 -15.32
C GLU A 710 43.46 -24.18 -14.74
N SER A 711 44.60 -24.18 -14.05
CA SER A 711 45.22 -22.94 -13.54
C SER A 711 46.25 -22.40 -14.52
N LYS A 712 46.14 -21.12 -14.88
CA LYS A 712 47.16 -20.38 -15.64
C LYS A 712 47.55 -19.13 -14.88
N GLU A 713 48.81 -19.08 -14.43
CA GLU A 713 49.35 -17.99 -13.61
C GLU A 713 48.51 -17.72 -12.35
N ASN A 714 47.83 -16.58 -12.28
CA ASN A 714 46.94 -16.19 -11.18
C ASN A 714 45.46 -16.48 -11.45
N ASN A 715 45.12 -17.03 -12.62
CA ASN A 715 43.76 -17.20 -13.11
C ASN A 715 43.37 -18.69 -13.23
N ILE A 716 42.08 -18.97 -13.15
CA ILE A 716 41.44 -20.21 -13.57
C ILE A 716 40.96 -20.00 -15.01
N ILE A 717 41.24 -20.95 -15.91
CA ILE A 717 40.83 -20.91 -17.32
C ILE A 717 40.19 -22.24 -17.73
N PHE A 718 39.56 -22.31 -18.90
CA PHE A 718 39.13 -23.57 -19.50
C PHE A 718 40.33 -24.41 -19.97
N SER A 719 40.26 -25.73 -19.76
CA SER A 719 41.31 -26.69 -20.13
C SER A 719 41.30 -27.09 -21.62
N ASP A 720 40.13 -27.46 -22.17
CA ASP A 720 39.92 -27.73 -23.59
C ASP A 720 38.58 -27.11 -24.02
N THR A 721 38.65 -26.01 -24.77
CA THR A 721 37.46 -25.29 -25.26
C THR A 721 36.63 -26.11 -26.24
N ASN A 722 37.19 -27.13 -26.90
CA ASN A 722 36.49 -27.92 -27.90
C ASN A 722 35.66 -29.08 -27.32
N LYS A 723 35.66 -29.27 -25.98
CA LYS A 723 34.97 -30.39 -25.31
C LYS A 723 34.16 -29.98 -24.08
N ILE A 724 33.78 -28.71 -23.96
CA ILE A 724 33.01 -28.19 -22.81
C ILE A 724 31.60 -28.78 -22.82
N LYS A 725 31.35 -29.77 -21.95
CA LYS A 725 30.01 -30.36 -21.72
C LYS A 725 29.30 -29.82 -20.48
N LYS A 726 30.00 -29.04 -19.67
CA LYS A 726 29.51 -28.39 -18.45
C LYS A 726 30.37 -27.16 -18.17
N VAL A 727 29.75 -26.06 -17.77
CA VAL A 727 30.45 -24.84 -17.34
C VAL A 727 30.56 -24.77 -15.80
N PRO A 728 31.54 -24.01 -15.26
CA PRO A 728 31.60 -23.69 -13.83
C PRO A 728 30.38 -22.86 -13.38
N ARG A 729 30.20 -22.76 -12.06
CA ARG A 729 29.20 -21.86 -11.45
C ARG A 729 29.53 -20.41 -11.82
N TYR A 730 28.53 -19.60 -12.09
CA TYR A 730 28.69 -18.16 -12.35
C TYR A 730 29.47 -17.47 -11.21
N ALA A 731 30.50 -16.72 -11.57
CA ALA A 731 31.36 -15.97 -10.66
C ALA A 731 31.23 -14.47 -10.97
N GLN A 732 30.28 -13.83 -10.29
CA GLN A 732 29.97 -12.40 -10.48
C GLN A 732 31.08 -11.50 -9.94
N VAL A 733 31.45 -10.46 -10.70
CA VAL A 733 32.30 -9.38 -10.18
C VAL A 733 31.51 -8.28 -9.47
N VAL A 734 32.18 -7.58 -8.57
CA VAL A 734 31.70 -6.34 -7.96
C VAL A 734 32.34 -5.16 -8.68
N ASN A 735 31.55 -4.41 -9.44
CA ASN A 735 32.02 -3.29 -10.26
C ASN A 735 32.20 -2.01 -9.44
N CYS A 736 33.32 -1.33 -9.68
CA CYS A 736 33.77 -0.13 -9.00
C CYS A 736 34.36 0.88 -9.98
N VAL A 737 34.20 2.17 -9.66
CA VAL A 737 34.77 3.30 -10.39
C VAL A 737 35.86 3.98 -9.56
N LEU A 738 36.99 4.25 -10.19
CA LEU A 738 38.12 4.99 -9.63
C LEU A 738 38.15 6.42 -10.19
N GLN A 739 38.43 7.38 -9.30
CA GLN A 739 38.75 8.75 -9.68
C GLN A 739 40.20 9.04 -9.27
N LEU A 740 40.93 9.65 -10.19
CA LEU A 740 42.30 10.13 -9.98
C LEU A 740 42.29 11.64 -9.77
N GLU A 741 43.37 12.18 -9.19
CA GLU A 741 43.55 13.63 -9.11
C GLU A 741 43.58 14.29 -10.50
N HIS A 742 43.15 15.56 -10.55
CA HIS A 742 43.07 16.28 -11.81
C HIS A 742 44.48 16.54 -12.39
N SER A 743 44.68 16.16 -13.65
CA SER A 743 45.95 16.33 -14.36
C SER A 743 45.72 16.89 -15.76
N SER A 744 46.50 17.90 -16.16
CA SER A 744 46.48 18.42 -17.53
C SER A 744 47.25 17.54 -18.52
N LYS A 745 48.01 16.53 -18.03
CA LYS A 745 48.93 15.71 -18.82
C LYS A 745 48.27 14.54 -19.56
N TRP A 746 46.96 14.35 -19.44
CA TRP A 746 46.23 13.32 -20.20
C TRP A 746 46.31 13.59 -21.72
N PRO A 747 46.45 12.56 -22.58
CA PRO A 747 46.48 12.70 -24.04
C PRO A 747 45.24 13.38 -24.62
N ASN A 748 45.34 13.81 -25.87
CA ASN A 748 44.26 14.45 -26.63
C ASN A 748 43.59 13.49 -27.63
N ASP A 749 43.93 12.19 -27.57
CA ASP A 749 43.38 11.13 -28.40
C ASP A 749 42.96 9.92 -27.55
N LEU A 750 41.97 9.16 -28.04
CA LEU A 750 41.35 8.05 -27.31
C LEU A 750 42.29 6.84 -27.13
N LYS A 751 43.18 6.58 -28.10
CA LYS A 751 44.14 5.46 -28.01
C LYS A 751 45.19 5.74 -26.94
N GLY A 752 45.73 6.96 -26.92
CA GLY A 752 46.62 7.45 -25.86
C GLY A 752 45.99 7.36 -24.47
N ILE A 753 44.73 7.78 -24.32
CA ILE A 753 44.00 7.64 -23.04
C ILE A 753 43.89 6.16 -22.63
N LYS A 754 43.47 5.26 -23.52
CA LYS A 754 43.33 3.82 -23.21
C LYS A 754 44.66 3.19 -22.77
N TYR A 755 45.77 3.55 -23.43
CA TYR A 755 47.10 3.07 -23.02
C TYR A 755 47.56 3.64 -21.68
N ILE A 756 47.32 4.91 -21.37
CA ILE A 756 47.69 5.48 -20.06
C ILE A 756 46.80 4.92 -18.94
N LYS A 757 45.50 4.71 -19.15
CA LYS A 757 44.66 3.95 -18.19
C LYS A 757 45.22 2.56 -17.94
N THR A 758 45.62 1.84 -18.99
CA THR A 758 46.26 0.52 -18.88
C THR A 758 47.57 0.60 -18.07
N ALA A 759 48.36 1.66 -18.26
CA ALA A 759 49.58 1.89 -17.47
C ALA A 759 49.28 2.10 -15.98
N PHE A 760 48.25 2.88 -15.63
CA PHE A 760 47.79 3.02 -14.25
C PHE A 760 47.31 1.69 -13.66
N TYR A 761 46.58 0.86 -14.40
CA TYR A 761 46.19 -0.47 -13.94
C TYR A 761 47.41 -1.37 -13.66
N MET A 762 48.46 -1.32 -14.50
CA MET A 762 49.72 -2.03 -14.27
C MET A 762 50.49 -1.51 -13.04
N GLU A 763 50.52 -0.19 -12.82
CA GLU A 763 51.12 0.43 -11.63
C GLU A 763 50.39 0.01 -10.35
N MET A 764 49.04 0.03 -10.38
CA MET A 764 48.18 -0.42 -9.28
C MET A 764 48.38 -1.90 -8.96
N ALA A 765 48.27 -2.79 -9.95
CA ALA A 765 48.42 -4.23 -9.79
C ALA A 765 49.74 -4.60 -9.12
N LYS A 766 50.86 -4.09 -9.66
CA LYS A 766 52.21 -4.31 -9.13
C LYS A 766 52.36 -3.81 -7.70
N THR A 767 51.69 -2.71 -7.34
CA THR A 767 51.78 -2.13 -5.99
C THR A 767 50.89 -2.86 -4.99
N LEU A 768 49.70 -3.32 -5.41
CA LEU A 768 48.80 -4.16 -4.60
C LEU A 768 49.42 -5.53 -4.28
N GLU A 769 50.00 -6.18 -5.28
CA GLU A 769 50.74 -7.44 -5.12
C GLU A 769 51.94 -7.25 -4.18
N LYS A 770 52.80 -6.25 -4.44
CA LYS A 770 54.00 -6.00 -3.63
C LYS A 770 53.72 -5.57 -2.20
N LYS A 771 52.69 -4.74 -1.95
CA LYS A 771 52.42 -4.14 -0.62
C LYS A 771 51.51 -5.03 0.24
N TYR A 772 50.60 -5.78 -0.37
CA TYR A 772 49.55 -6.51 0.35
C TYR A 772 49.38 -7.98 -0.06
N GLY A 773 50.13 -8.48 -1.06
CA GLY A 773 49.98 -9.86 -1.56
C GLY A 773 48.65 -10.13 -2.27
N ILE A 774 47.99 -9.08 -2.77
CA ILE A 774 46.65 -9.18 -3.38
C ILE A 774 46.79 -9.58 -4.85
N LEU A 775 46.05 -10.63 -5.25
CA LEU A 775 46.02 -11.12 -6.62
C LEU A 775 45.24 -10.16 -7.52
N THR A 776 45.78 -9.91 -8.72
CA THR A 776 45.15 -9.02 -9.71
C THR A 776 45.24 -9.59 -11.13
N ASN A 777 44.32 -9.16 -11.99
CA ASN A 777 44.27 -9.44 -13.42
C ASN A 777 43.98 -8.14 -14.18
N ILE A 778 44.60 -7.91 -15.33
CA ILE A 778 44.60 -6.61 -16.01
C ILE A 778 44.13 -6.76 -17.45
N THR A 779 43.19 -5.90 -17.87
CA THR A 779 42.82 -5.73 -19.27
C THR A 779 43.15 -4.32 -19.74
N LYS A 780 42.87 -4.01 -21.02
CA LYS A 780 42.99 -2.64 -21.57
C LYS A 780 41.89 -1.70 -21.08
N GLU A 781 40.97 -2.18 -20.26
CA GLU A 781 39.70 -1.49 -19.92
C GLU A 781 39.47 -1.43 -18.41
N TYR A 782 39.92 -2.44 -17.67
CA TYR A 782 39.74 -2.54 -16.22
C TYR A 782 40.87 -3.30 -15.52
N LEU A 783 40.90 -3.15 -14.19
CA LEU A 783 41.70 -3.93 -13.25
C LEU A 783 40.78 -4.83 -12.42
N GLU A 784 41.00 -6.13 -12.43
CA GLU A 784 40.37 -7.08 -11.51
C GLU A 784 41.27 -7.35 -10.30
N VAL A 785 40.65 -7.42 -9.12
CA VAL A 785 41.33 -7.57 -7.83
C VAL A 785 40.60 -8.64 -7.01
N PHE A 786 41.27 -9.74 -6.68
CA PHE A 786 40.71 -10.79 -5.83
C PHE A 786 41.11 -10.56 -4.37
N TYR A 787 40.10 -10.33 -3.52
CA TYR A 787 40.28 -9.94 -2.12
C TYR A 787 39.16 -10.54 -1.26
N GLU A 788 39.53 -11.20 -0.15
CA GLU A 788 38.60 -11.84 0.80
C GLU A 788 37.58 -12.80 0.17
N GLY A 789 37.96 -13.50 -0.91
CA GLY A 789 37.09 -14.46 -1.62
C GLY A 789 36.12 -13.84 -2.64
N LEU A 790 36.29 -12.55 -2.95
CA LEU A 790 35.49 -11.78 -3.91
C LEU A 790 36.38 -11.22 -5.02
N VAL A 791 35.81 -10.95 -6.20
CA VAL A 791 36.48 -10.25 -7.30
C VAL A 791 35.88 -8.86 -7.46
N PHE A 792 36.71 -7.83 -7.36
CA PHE A 792 36.35 -6.44 -7.62
C PHE A 792 36.92 -5.99 -8.96
N ARG A 793 36.11 -5.38 -9.82
CA ARG A 793 36.53 -4.85 -11.12
C ARG A 793 36.52 -3.32 -11.08
N TYR A 794 37.67 -2.70 -11.32
CA TYR A 794 37.87 -1.25 -11.26
C TYR A 794 38.05 -0.64 -12.66
N LYS A 795 37.21 0.36 -12.98
CA LYS A 795 37.34 1.22 -14.17
C LYS A 795 37.73 2.64 -13.75
N ILE A 796 38.65 3.30 -14.48
CA ILE A 796 39.02 4.71 -14.25
C ILE A 796 38.04 5.64 -14.97
N TYR A 797 37.40 6.53 -14.22
CA TYR A 797 36.62 7.65 -14.75
C TYR A 797 37.55 8.79 -15.17
N LEU A 798 37.37 9.30 -16.39
CA LEU A 798 38.09 10.45 -16.92
C LEU A 798 37.15 11.35 -17.75
N PRO A 799 36.69 12.50 -17.24
CA PRO A 799 35.77 13.39 -17.96
C PRO A 799 36.26 13.80 -19.38
N LYS A 800 37.58 13.93 -19.55
CA LYS A 800 38.21 14.29 -20.83
C LYS A 800 37.97 13.25 -21.94
N GLU A 801 37.87 11.97 -21.58
CA GLU A 801 37.60 10.88 -22.53
C GLU A 801 36.20 10.99 -23.13
N ILE A 802 35.19 11.24 -22.28
CA ILE A 802 33.81 11.51 -22.70
C ILE A 802 33.76 12.75 -23.60
N GLY A 803 34.46 13.84 -23.22
CA GLY A 803 34.54 15.05 -24.03
C GLY A 803 35.19 14.85 -25.41
N LEU A 804 36.16 13.92 -25.52
CA LEU A 804 36.76 13.52 -26.80
C LEU A 804 35.85 12.60 -27.62
N LEU A 805 35.12 11.68 -26.99
CA LEU A 805 34.14 10.82 -27.68
C LEU A 805 33.00 11.65 -28.31
N LYS A 806 32.58 12.76 -27.69
CA LYS A 806 31.60 13.69 -28.27
C LYS A 806 32.10 14.44 -29.52
N ARG A 807 33.39 14.38 -29.85
CA ARG A 807 33.99 15.17 -30.93
C ARG A 807 33.73 14.53 -32.30
N SER A 808 32.92 15.18 -33.12
CA SER A 808 32.65 14.82 -34.52
C SER A 808 33.17 15.87 -35.50
N MET A 809 33.31 15.49 -36.77
CA MET A 809 33.70 16.39 -37.87
C MET A 809 32.53 16.54 -38.83
N GLU A 810 31.94 17.73 -38.90
CA GLU A 810 30.85 18.06 -39.83
C GLU A 810 31.28 19.20 -40.76
N ASN A 811 31.22 18.98 -42.08
CA ASN A 811 31.53 19.98 -43.11
C ASN A 811 32.89 20.70 -42.93
N GLY A 812 33.89 20.01 -42.38
CA GLY A 812 35.22 20.56 -42.08
C GLY A 812 35.36 21.29 -40.74
N SER A 813 34.26 21.42 -39.98
CA SER A 813 34.23 22.02 -38.64
C SER A 813 34.13 20.97 -37.53
N VAL A 814 34.61 21.30 -36.33
CA VAL A 814 34.53 20.42 -35.15
C VAL A 814 33.19 20.65 -34.46
N ALA A 815 32.32 19.65 -34.47
CA ALA A 815 31.04 19.67 -33.79
C ALA A 815 31.05 18.71 -32.59
N PHE A 816 30.62 19.17 -31.42
CA PHE A 816 30.45 18.32 -30.25
C PHE A 816 29.00 17.81 -30.19
N ARG A 817 28.80 16.50 -30.34
CA ARG A 817 27.50 15.82 -30.25
C ARG A 817 27.61 14.58 -29.40
N ASP A 818 26.58 14.31 -28.61
CA ASP A 818 26.47 13.04 -27.91
C ASP A 818 26.24 11.89 -28.89
N ASN A 819 26.95 10.79 -28.68
CA ASN A 819 26.77 9.52 -29.37
C ASN A 819 26.57 8.39 -28.34
N LEU A 820 26.21 7.20 -28.81
CA LEU A 820 25.86 6.07 -27.95
C LEU A 820 27.02 5.70 -27.01
N GLU A 821 28.25 5.67 -27.53
CA GLU A 821 29.47 5.34 -26.75
C GLU A 821 29.75 6.39 -25.66
N SER A 822 29.70 7.70 -25.99
CA SER A 822 29.90 8.78 -25.01
C SER A 822 28.82 8.81 -23.95
N SER A 823 27.56 8.53 -24.34
CA SER A 823 26.41 8.49 -23.43
C SER A 823 26.52 7.30 -22.47
N ASN A 824 26.80 6.10 -22.96
CA ASN A 824 26.95 4.90 -22.15
C ASN A 824 28.12 5.01 -21.17
N LEU A 825 29.27 5.55 -21.60
CA LEU A 825 30.43 5.74 -20.75
C LEU A 825 30.19 6.78 -19.64
N ASN A 826 29.46 7.86 -19.94
CA ASN A 826 29.05 8.85 -18.93
C ASN A 826 28.00 8.28 -17.96
N MET A 827 27.07 7.47 -18.46
CA MET A 827 26.10 6.77 -17.62
C MET A 827 26.83 5.84 -16.63
N GLU A 828 27.70 4.95 -17.12
CA GLU A 828 28.40 3.96 -16.31
C GLU A 828 29.35 4.60 -15.28
N LEU A 829 30.17 5.58 -15.68
CA LEU A 829 31.29 6.05 -14.87
C LEU A 829 31.04 7.34 -14.06
N ASN A 830 29.93 8.05 -14.30
CA ASN A 830 29.62 9.33 -13.62
C ASN A 830 28.23 9.34 -12.97
N ILE A 831 27.19 8.88 -13.68
CA ILE A 831 25.79 8.98 -13.22
C ILE A 831 25.42 7.79 -12.33
N LEU A 832 25.76 6.57 -12.74
CA LEU A 832 25.47 5.34 -12.00
C LEU A 832 26.10 5.32 -10.59
N PRO A 833 27.35 5.78 -10.34
CA PRO A 833 27.89 5.89 -8.97
C PRO A 833 27.07 6.78 -8.04
N LYS A 834 26.60 7.94 -8.54
CA LYS A 834 25.77 8.88 -7.76
C LYS A 834 24.40 8.28 -7.47
N THR A 835 23.79 7.71 -8.50
CA THR A 835 22.48 7.03 -8.40
C THR A 835 22.55 5.88 -7.40
N THR A 836 23.60 5.05 -7.45
CA THR A 836 23.82 3.94 -6.51
C THR A 836 24.00 4.43 -5.06
N ALA A 837 24.67 5.58 -4.86
CA ALA A 837 24.78 6.21 -3.55
C ALA A 837 23.42 6.70 -3.02
N GLY A 838 22.59 7.33 -3.86
CA GLY A 838 21.22 7.72 -3.51
C GLY A 838 20.35 6.53 -3.11
N LEU A 839 20.39 5.44 -3.90
CA LEU A 839 19.68 4.19 -3.60
C LEU A 839 20.18 3.52 -2.30
N LYS A 840 21.48 3.58 -2.01
CA LYS A 840 22.05 3.15 -0.71
C LYS A 840 21.53 3.99 0.45
N GLY A 841 21.27 5.28 0.24
CA GLY A 841 20.60 6.16 1.19
C GLY A 841 19.20 5.65 1.55
N ILE A 842 18.38 5.34 0.54
CA ILE A 842 17.03 4.79 0.73
C ILE A 842 17.07 3.48 1.53
N GLN A 843 17.93 2.52 1.16
CA GLN A 843 18.06 1.27 1.92
C GLN A 843 18.46 1.49 3.39
N SER A 844 19.26 2.52 3.66
CA SER A 844 19.72 2.83 5.02
C SER A 844 18.60 3.41 5.89
N GLN A 845 17.65 4.13 5.28
CA GLN A 845 16.45 4.66 5.94
C GLN A 845 15.33 3.60 6.03
N HIS A 846 15.20 2.76 4.99
CA HIS A 846 14.10 1.81 4.81
C HIS A 846 14.64 0.42 4.42
N PRO A 847 15.02 -0.43 5.39
CA PRO A 847 15.67 -1.73 5.11
C PRO A 847 14.87 -2.73 4.26
N SER A 848 13.57 -2.50 4.06
CA SER A 848 12.70 -3.29 3.19
C SER A 848 12.97 -3.07 1.70
N TYR A 849 13.55 -1.92 1.31
CA TYR A 849 13.71 -1.50 -0.08
C TYR A 849 14.57 -2.47 -0.89
N GLY A 850 15.75 -2.85 -0.40
CA GLY A 850 16.71 -3.72 -1.06
C GLY A 850 16.16 -5.11 -1.37
N PRO A 851 15.80 -5.92 -0.34
CA PRO A 851 15.14 -7.21 -0.54
C PRO A 851 13.79 -7.10 -1.26
N GLY A 852 13.02 -6.01 -1.09
CA GLY A 852 11.79 -5.76 -1.85
C GLY A 852 12.04 -5.59 -3.36
N THR A 853 13.07 -4.82 -3.71
CA THR A 853 13.53 -4.64 -5.09
C THR A 853 14.08 -5.94 -5.68
N ALA A 854 14.81 -6.73 -4.88
CA ALA A 854 15.25 -8.05 -5.28
C ALA A 854 14.06 -9.00 -5.58
N LEU A 855 12.95 -8.93 -4.83
CA LEU A 855 11.72 -9.66 -5.16
C LEU A 855 11.11 -9.21 -6.49
N ILE A 856 11.07 -7.91 -6.75
CA ILE A 856 10.53 -7.34 -8.01
C ILE A 856 11.36 -7.81 -9.21
N LYS A 857 12.70 -7.70 -9.14
CA LYS A 857 13.60 -8.24 -10.17
C LYS A 857 13.39 -9.74 -10.37
N ARG A 858 13.40 -10.51 -9.28
CA ARG A 858 13.19 -11.97 -9.29
C ARG A 858 11.87 -12.35 -9.95
N TRP A 859 10.81 -11.58 -9.74
CA TRP A 859 9.52 -11.77 -10.40
C TRP A 859 9.60 -11.46 -11.90
N LEU A 860 10.13 -10.28 -12.29
CA LEU A 860 10.31 -9.91 -13.71
C LEU A 860 11.13 -10.96 -14.49
N ARG A 861 12.27 -11.40 -13.94
CA ARG A 861 13.11 -12.43 -14.58
C ARG A 861 12.35 -13.76 -14.68
N SER A 862 11.63 -14.17 -13.64
CA SER A 862 10.80 -15.39 -13.70
C SER A 862 9.67 -15.32 -14.74
N GLN A 863 9.21 -14.11 -15.12
CA GLN A 863 8.24 -13.87 -16.19
C GLN A 863 8.89 -13.69 -17.59
N LEU A 864 10.16 -14.07 -17.72
CA LEU A 864 11.00 -14.03 -18.93
C LEU A 864 11.36 -12.61 -19.41
N ILE A 865 11.25 -11.61 -18.53
CA ILE A 865 11.60 -10.22 -18.83
C ILE A 865 12.97 -9.96 -18.21
N ASP A 866 14.03 -10.07 -19.01
CA ASP A 866 15.42 -9.90 -18.57
C ASP A 866 15.91 -8.44 -18.65
N ASP A 867 17.17 -8.21 -18.27
CA ASP A 867 17.75 -6.88 -18.10
C ASP A 867 17.69 -6.04 -19.39
N PHE A 868 17.91 -6.67 -20.54
CA PHE A 868 17.78 -6.03 -21.85
C PHE A 868 16.39 -5.42 -22.11
N HIS A 869 15.32 -6.12 -21.74
CA HIS A 869 13.95 -5.61 -21.89
C HIS A 869 13.56 -4.65 -20.78
N PHE A 870 14.10 -4.84 -19.57
CA PHE A 870 13.80 -4.04 -18.40
C PHE A 870 15.02 -3.96 -17.47
N PRO A 871 15.84 -2.89 -17.56
CA PRO A 871 17.11 -2.81 -16.84
C PRO A 871 16.94 -2.75 -15.31
N ASP A 872 17.82 -3.42 -14.58
CA ASP A 872 17.79 -3.52 -13.12
C ASP A 872 17.85 -2.15 -12.42
N ILE A 873 18.62 -1.20 -12.98
CA ILE A 873 18.66 0.19 -12.48
C ILE A 873 17.32 0.91 -12.65
N VAL A 874 16.54 0.59 -13.69
CA VAL A 874 15.19 1.14 -13.89
C VAL A 874 14.23 0.53 -12.88
N VAL A 875 14.33 -0.78 -12.59
CA VAL A 875 13.56 -1.44 -11.53
C VAL A 875 13.86 -0.83 -10.16
N ASN A 876 15.15 -0.61 -9.86
CA ASN A 876 15.59 0.08 -8.64
C ASN A 876 14.96 1.46 -8.50
N LEU A 877 15.06 2.30 -9.54
CA LEU A 877 14.55 3.67 -9.54
C LEU A 877 13.03 3.73 -9.43
N LEU A 878 12.31 2.83 -10.11
CA LEU A 878 10.85 2.75 -9.99
C LEU A 878 10.43 2.35 -8.57
N ASN A 879 11.05 1.34 -7.96
CA ASN A 879 10.72 0.98 -6.59
C ASN A 879 11.12 2.10 -5.60
N ALA A 880 12.27 2.74 -5.81
CA ALA A 880 12.73 3.88 -5.02
C ALA A 880 11.73 5.05 -5.02
N SER A 881 11.03 5.30 -6.13
CA SER A 881 9.98 6.33 -6.20
C SER A 881 8.87 6.11 -5.15
N LEU A 882 8.53 4.86 -4.82
CA LEU A 882 7.52 4.49 -3.82
C LEU A 882 7.96 4.73 -2.36
N TYR A 883 9.25 4.94 -2.14
CA TYR A 883 9.82 5.31 -0.83
C TYR A 883 10.07 6.82 -0.72
N LEU A 884 10.40 7.49 -1.83
CA LEU A 884 10.67 8.93 -1.86
C LEU A 884 9.42 9.80 -2.01
N THR A 885 8.47 9.40 -2.85
CA THR A 885 7.21 10.13 -3.00
C THR A 885 6.18 9.63 -2.00
N GLY A 886 5.45 10.57 -1.38
CA GLY A 886 4.24 10.29 -0.60
C GLY A 886 3.10 9.83 -1.50
N THR A 887 3.26 8.65 -2.10
CA THR A 887 2.26 7.98 -2.94
C THR A 887 1.00 7.64 -2.15
N SER A 888 -0.01 7.05 -2.79
CA SER A 888 -1.21 6.54 -2.10
C SER A 888 -0.94 5.44 -1.05
N PHE A 889 0.32 5.05 -0.83
CA PHE A 889 0.75 4.05 0.11
C PHE A 889 1.65 4.69 1.18
N VAL A 890 1.48 4.27 2.43
CA VAL A 890 2.52 4.41 3.46
C VAL A 890 3.79 3.69 2.98
N THR A 891 4.97 4.16 3.39
CA THR A 891 6.25 3.49 3.09
C THR A 891 6.21 2.00 3.49
N PRO A 892 6.64 1.05 2.64
CA PRO A 892 6.57 -0.38 2.97
C PRO A 892 7.53 -0.78 4.09
N ASN A 893 7.03 -1.43 5.15
CA ASN A 893 7.89 -1.93 6.24
C ASN A 893 8.53 -3.30 5.94
N THR A 894 7.98 -4.06 4.98
CA THR A 894 8.47 -5.41 4.65
C THR A 894 8.74 -5.59 3.16
N PRO A 895 9.62 -6.55 2.77
CA PRO A 895 9.91 -6.83 1.36
C PRO A 895 8.66 -7.25 0.58
N GLN A 896 7.76 -8.03 1.21
CA GLN A 896 6.49 -8.44 0.62
C GLN A 896 5.61 -7.24 0.28
N MET A 897 5.49 -6.24 1.18
CA MET A 897 4.68 -5.06 0.90
C MET A 897 5.31 -4.13 -0.14
N SER A 898 6.64 -4.06 -0.20
CA SER A 898 7.37 -3.39 -1.27
C SER A 898 6.97 -3.97 -2.65
N PHE A 899 7.04 -5.29 -2.79
CA PHE A 899 6.66 -6.02 -4.00
C PHE A 899 5.17 -5.82 -4.37
N LEU A 900 4.24 -6.04 -3.44
CA LEU A 900 2.80 -5.93 -3.72
C LEU A 900 2.38 -4.49 -4.08
N ARG A 901 2.96 -3.47 -3.44
CA ARG A 901 2.70 -2.06 -3.77
C ARG A 901 3.34 -1.66 -5.10
N PHE A 902 4.51 -2.19 -5.45
CA PHE A 902 5.09 -2.01 -6.79
C PHE A 902 4.19 -2.57 -7.89
N LEU A 903 3.66 -3.79 -7.73
CA LEU A 903 2.71 -4.35 -8.70
C LEU A 903 1.48 -3.45 -8.85
N LYS A 904 0.97 -2.90 -7.73
CA LYS A 904 -0.22 -2.05 -7.74
C LYS A 904 0.05 -0.73 -8.46
N PHE A 905 1.13 -0.04 -8.10
CA PHE A 905 1.61 1.15 -8.81
C PHE A 905 1.69 0.88 -10.31
N PHE A 906 2.44 -0.14 -10.72
CA PHE A 906 2.65 -0.50 -12.12
C PHE A 906 1.33 -0.86 -12.85
N SER A 907 0.38 -1.51 -12.15
CA SER A 907 -0.94 -1.86 -12.69
C SER A 907 -1.84 -0.65 -12.99
N GLU A 908 -1.55 0.51 -12.40
CA GLU A 908 -2.35 1.74 -12.57
C GLU A 908 -1.62 2.82 -13.37
N SER A 909 -0.28 2.82 -13.38
CA SER A 909 0.56 3.77 -14.11
C SER A 909 0.12 3.99 -15.57
N GLN A 910 0.08 5.27 -15.96
CA GLN A 910 -0.23 5.73 -17.31
C GLN A 910 1.05 6.29 -17.95
N TRP A 911 1.97 5.41 -18.32
CA TRP A 911 3.30 5.76 -18.81
C TRP A 911 3.29 6.82 -19.91
N ASP A 912 2.41 6.68 -20.90
CA ASP A 912 2.27 7.65 -22.00
C ASP A 912 1.99 9.10 -21.54
N LEU A 913 1.45 9.30 -20.33
CA LEU A 913 1.02 10.61 -19.81
C LEU A 913 1.86 11.13 -18.63
N GLN A 914 2.56 10.25 -17.89
CA GLN A 914 3.21 10.59 -16.61
C GLN A 914 4.69 10.22 -16.60
N SER A 915 5.53 11.15 -16.16
CA SER A 915 6.91 10.89 -15.74
C SER A 915 6.96 10.29 -14.33
N VAL A 916 8.09 9.70 -13.96
CA VAL A 916 8.39 9.26 -12.59
C VAL A 916 9.54 10.09 -12.05
N LEU A 917 9.28 10.85 -10.98
CA LEU A 917 10.29 11.63 -10.28
C LEU A 917 10.97 10.79 -9.20
N VAL A 918 12.29 10.71 -9.22
CA VAL A 918 13.12 10.07 -8.18
C VAL A 918 14.05 11.12 -7.59
N ASN A 919 13.49 12.02 -6.78
CA ASN A 919 14.19 13.18 -6.23
C ASN A 919 15.00 12.81 -4.98
N PHE A 920 16.21 12.28 -5.15
CA PHE A 920 17.10 11.98 -4.03
C PHE A 920 17.42 13.26 -3.24
N ASN A 921 17.27 13.18 -1.90
CA ASN A 921 17.55 14.28 -0.95
C ASN A 921 16.85 15.62 -1.25
N ASP A 922 15.72 15.60 -1.99
CA ASP A 922 15.05 16.81 -2.52
C ASP A 922 16.01 17.75 -3.32
N GLU A 923 17.02 17.19 -4.02
CA GLU A 923 18.02 17.95 -4.79
C GLU A 923 17.45 18.75 -5.99
N ILE A 924 16.36 18.29 -6.60
CA ILE A 924 15.63 19.02 -7.66
C ILE A 924 14.60 19.95 -7.00
N THR A 925 14.62 21.23 -7.33
CA THR A 925 13.66 22.22 -6.79
C THR A 925 12.27 22.08 -7.43
N LYS A 926 11.25 22.71 -6.82
CA LYS A 926 9.87 22.66 -7.35
C LYS A 926 9.75 23.38 -8.69
N GLU A 927 10.49 24.48 -8.82
CA GLU A 927 10.59 25.29 -10.03
C GLU A 927 11.21 24.47 -11.19
N ASP A 928 12.28 23.72 -10.90
CA ASP A 928 12.92 22.83 -11.88
C ASP A 928 12.00 21.67 -12.29
N ILE A 929 11.23 21.09 -11.37
CA ILE A 929 10.26 20.02 -11.68
C ILE A 929 9.22 20.53 -12.69
N ILE A 930 8.65 21.72 -12.47
CA ILE A 930 7.62 22.30 -13.34
C ILE A 930 8.19 22.62 -14.74
N ASP A 931 9.40 23.18 -14.81
CA ASP A 931 10.09 23.45 -16.08
C ASP A 931 10.43 22.17 -16.85
N LEU A 932 10.88 21.11 -16.16
CA LEU A 932 11.09 19.79 -16.75
C LEU A 932 9.78 19.17 -17.25
N GLU A 933 8.72 19.15 -16.45
CA GLU A 933 7.42 18.61 -16.85
C GLU A 933 6.82 19.35 -18.06
N GLY A 934 6.96 20.69 -18.12
CA GLY A 934 6.56 21.49 -19.28
C GLY A 934 7.28 21.05 -20.56
N LYS A 935 8.62 20.97 -20.53
CA LYS A 935 9.44 20.51 -21.66
C LYS A 935 9.13 19.08 -22.11
N LEU A 936 8.73 18.21 -21.17
CA LEU A 936 8.33 16.84 -21.45
C LEU A 936 6.95 16.76 -22.12
N GLN A 937 6.00 17.61 -21.74
CA GLN A 937 4.70 17.69 -22.40
C GLN A 937 4.83 18.24 -23.83
N GLU A 938 5.66 19.27 -24.05
CA GLU A 938 5.90 19.85 -25.38
C GLU A 938 6.43 18.83 -26.41
N ASN A 939 7.26 17.87 -25.96
CA ASN A 939 7.93 16.90 -26.85
C ASN A 939 7.45 15.45 -26.65
N ARG A 940 6.30 15.23 -25.99
CA ARG A 940 5.93 13.91 -25.44
C ARG A 940 5.94 12.77 -26.46
N GLU A 941 5.49 13.02 -27.68
CA GLU A 941 5.41 12.03 -28.77
C GLU A 941 6.78 11.51 -29.24
N ALA A 942 7.85 12.28 -29.04
CA ALA A 942 9.22 11.93 -29.42
C ALA A 942 9.99 11.19 -28.31
N LEU A 943 9.39 11.03 -27.12
CA LEU A 943 10.02 10.47 -25.93
C LEU A 943 9.52 9.05 -25.63
N GLN A 944 10.34 8.27 -24.92
CA GLN A 944 9.94 6.92 -24.49
C GLN A 944 8.73 6.96 -23.55
N PRO A 945 7.86 5.91 -23.54
CA PRO A 945 6.71 5.89 -22.67
C PRO A 945 7.10 5.92 -21.19
N LEU A 946 8.09 5.16 -20.74
CA LEU A 946 8.63 5.35 -19.40
C LEU A 946 9.66 6.48 -19.42
N TYR A 947 9.46 7.49 -18.56
CA TYR A 947 10.39 8.61 -18.39
C TYR A 947 10.67 8.83 -16.90
N ILE A 948 11.88 8.48 -16.46
CA ILE A 948 12.35 8.68 -15.07
C ILE A 948 13.23 9.92 -14.99
N ILE A 949 12.95 10.83 -14.05
CA ILE A 949 13.73 12.04 -13.78
C ILE A 949 14.56 11.82 -12.51
N THR A 950 15.84 12.18 -12.54
CA THR A 950 16.75 12.11 -11.37
C THR A 950 17.58 13.39 -11.23
N PRO A 951 18.10 13.73 -10.03
CA PRO A 951 19.00 14.87 -9.87
C PRO A 951 20.29 14.76 -10.70
N TYR A 952 20.66 13.55 -11.14
CA TYR A 952 21.97 13.25 -11.71
C TYR A 952 22.00 13.18 -13.25
N ASP A 953 20.84 13.23 -13.90
CA ASP A 953 20.70 13.04 -15.35
C ASP A 953 20.23 14.29 -16.11
N ASN A 954 20.11 15.42 -15.42
CA ASN A 954 19.65 16.72 -15.94
C ASN A 954 18.32 16.60 -16.71
N GLY A 955 17.42 15.71 -16.27
CA GLY A 955 16.12 15.51 -16.89
C GLY A 955 16.15 14.85 -18.26
N GLN A 956 17.22 14.14 -18.64
CA GLN A 956 17.34 13.43 -19.93
C GLN A 956 16.81 11.97 -19.93
N SER A 957 16.36 11.46 -18.79
CA SER A 957 15.97 10.07 -18.55
C SER A 957 16.95 9.02 -19.05
N ILE A 958 18.23 9.18 -18.69
CA ILE A 958 19.35 8.45 -19.32
C ILE A 958 19.19 6.94 -19.23
N PHE A 959 18.62 6.41 -18.14
CA PHE A 959 18.40 4.98 -17.92
C PHE A 959 17.22 4.37 -18.71
N THR A 960 16.33 5.18 -19.30
CA THR A 960 15.12 4.67 -19.99
C THR A 960 15.03 5.00 -21.47
N LYS A 961 16.06 5.63 -22.06
CA LYS A 961 16.10 6.05 -23.48
C LYS A 961 15.84 4.90 -24.49
N ASN A 962 16.22 3.67 -24.15
CA ASN A 962 16.13 2.50 -25.04
C ASN A 962 15.07 1.48 -24.60
N SER A 963 14.86 1.33 -23.28
CA SER A 963 14.11 0.24 -22.65
C SER A 963 13.58 0.70 -21.29
N PRO A 964 12.39 0.26 -20.85
CA PRO A 964 11.52 -0.73 -21.49
C PRO A 964 10.68 -0.17 -22.64
N THR A 965 10.40 -1.00 -23.64
CA THR A 965 9.52 -0.64 -24.76
C THR A 965 8.05 -0.59 -24.34
N LYS A 966 7.20 0.09 -25.13
CA LYS A 966 5.74 0.16 -24.86
C LYS A 966 5.08 -1.21 -24.69
N GLN A 967 5.52 -2.19 -25.50
CA GLN A 967 5.03 -3.56 -25.47
C GLN A 967 5.45 -4.29 -24.18
N VAL A 968 6.70 -4.10 -23.74
CA VAL A 968 7.18 -4.66 -22.47
C VAL A 968 6.43 -4.03 -21.29
N LEU A 969 6.24 -2.71 -21.28
CA LEU A 969 5.46 -2.02 -20.25
C LEU A 969 4.01 -2.53 -20.20
N SER A 970 3.34 -2.71 -21.34
CA SER A 970 1.99 -3.30 -21.38
C SER A 970 1.97 -4.71 -20.79
N ARG A 971 2.93 -5.57 -21.20
CA ARG A 971 3.03 -6.94 -20.70
C ARG A 971 3.27 -7.00 -19.19
N VAL A 972 4.16 -6.17 -18.64
CA VAL A 972 4.41 -6.10 -17.19
C VAL A 972 3.14 -5.62 -16.47
N LYS A 973 2.37 -4.69 -17.05
CA LYS A 973 1.10 -4.21 -16.50
C LYS A 973 0.07 -5.33 -16.40
N ASP A 974 -0.11 -6.10 -17.47
CA ASP A 974 -1.05 -7.23 -17.49
C ASP A 974 -0.63 -8.34 -16.50
N LEU A 975 0.67 -8.65 -16.43
CA LEU A 975 1.23 -9.60 -15.45
C LEU A 975 1.04 -9.12 -14.00
N ALA A 976 1.20 -7.83 -13.73
CA ALA A 976 0.98 -7.25 -12.40
C ALA A 976 -0.49 -7.33 -11.97
N ILE A 977 -1.42 -7.01 -12.89
CA ILE A 977 -2.87 -7.17 -12.67
C ILE A 977 -3.23 -8.62 -12.36
N ALA A 978 -2.72 -9.58 -13.15
CA ALA A 978 -2.98 -11.00 -12.94
C ALA A 978 -2.42 -11.51 -11.60
N THR A 979 -1.18 -11.14 -11.27
CA THR A 979 -0.49 -11.51 -10.02
C THR A 979 -1.24 -10.99 -8.79
N LEU A 980 -1.65 -9.73 -8.80
CA LEU A 980 -2.43 -9.13 -7.71
C LEU A 980 -3.83 -9.74 -7.60
N SER A 981 -4.49 -10.01 -8.73
CA SER A 981 -5.84 -10.60 -8.74
C SER A 981 -5.82 -12.00 -8.12
N PHE A 982 -4.86 -12.84 -8.51
CA PHE A 982 -4.68 -14.17 -7.93
C PHE A 982 -4.39 -14.11 -6.42
N TYR A 983 -3.45 -13.25 -6.00
CA TYR A 983 -3.12 -13.09 -4.57
C TYR A 983 -4.34 -12.60 -3.76
N SER A 984 -5.10 -11.65 -4.31
CA SER A 984 -6.34 -11.15 -3.72
C SER A 984 -7.39 -12.24 -3.56
N GLU A 985 -7.61 -13.05 -4.60
CA GLU A 985 -8.59 -14.14 -4.59
C GLU A 985 -8.24 -15.21 -3.55
N LYS A 986 -6.96 -15.63 -3.51
CA LYS A 986 -6.48 -16.58 -2.49
C LYS A 986 -6.65 -16.05 -1.07
N LEU A 987 -6.40 -14.76 -0.84
CA LEU A 987 -6.58 -14.15 0.47
C LEU A 987 -8.06 -14.02 0.86
N LEU A 988 -8.93 -13.62 -0.06
CA LEU A 988 -10.39 -13.49 0.16
C LEU A 988 -11.07 -14.83 0.45
N LYS A 989 -10.61 -15.92 -0.18
CA LYS A 989 -11.08 -17.29 0.13
C LYS A 989 -10.43 -17.88 1.39
N SER A 990 -9.56 -17.14 2.07
CA SER A 990 -8.71 -17.66 3.15
C SER A 990 -7.98 -18.95 2.72
N GLU A 991 -7.44 -19.01 1.51
CA GLU A 991 -6.68 -20.13 0.97
C GLU A 991 -5.16 -19.95 1.20
N LYS A 992 -4.41 -21.05 1.23
CA LYS A 992 -2.95 -20.98 1.22
C LYS A 992 -2.48 -20.62 -0.19
N CYS A 993 -1.70 -19.56 -0.33
CA CYS A 993 -1.01 -19.22 -1.57
C CYS A 993 0.34 -19.98 -1.61
N ASP A 994 0.59 -20.81 -2.63
CA ASP A 994 1.97 -21.20 -2.93
C ASP A 994 2.60 -20.09 -3.75
N ILE A 995 3.43 -19.27 -3.09
CA ILE A 995 4.04 -18.10 -3.71
C ILE A 995 4.80 -18.46 -4.99
N LYS A 996 5.32 -19.69 -5.13
CA LYS A 996 6.03 -20.10 -6.35
C LYS A 996 5.18 -20.05 -7.61
N GLU A 997 3.86 -20.26 -7.50
CA GLU A 997 2.95 -20.20 -8.65
C GLU A 997 2.93 -18.80 -9.28
N LEU A 998 3.16 -17.73 -8.49
CA LEU A 998 3.28 -16.35 -8.95
C LEU A 998 4.58 -16.05 -9.72
N PHE A 999 5.57 -16.95 -9.63
CA PHE A 999 6.87 -16.85 -10.27
C PHE A 999 7.05 -17.94 -11.35
N LEU A 1000 5.94 -18.41 -11.93
CA LEU A 1000 5.95 -19.24 -13.13
C LEU A 1000 5.59 -18.37 -14.34
N PRO A 1001 6.37 -18.43 -15.44
CA PRO A 1001 6.01 -17.74 -16.66
C PRO A 1001 4.86 -18.44 -17.38
N ASN A 1002 4.00 -17.66 -18.04
CA ASN A 1002 3.11 -18.21 -19.05
C ASN A 1002 3.90 -18.47 -20.35
N TRP A 1003 3.92 -19.73 -20.79
CA TRP A 1003 4.57 -20.16 -22.04
C TRP A 1003 3.69 -20.04 -23.28
N GLN A 1004 2.39 -19.72 -23.12
CA GLN A 1004 1.47 -19.53 -24.24
C GLN A 1004 1.72 -18.19 -24.94
N GLY A 1005 1.62 -18.18 -26.28
CA GLY A 1005 1.72 -16.97 -27.10
C GLY A 1005 3.14 -16.62 -27.57
N TYR A 1006 4.13 -17.47 -27.28
CA TYR A 1006 5.41 -17.44 -27.97
C TYR A 1006 5.32 -18.22 -29.29
N ASN A 1007 6.10 -17.82 -30.29
CA ASN A 1007 6.14 -18.54 -31.56
C ASN A 1007 7.13 -19.72 -31.53
N LEU A 1008 8.24 -19.56 -30.81
CA LEU A 1008 9.21 -20.63 -30.57
C LEU A 1008 9.60 -20.69 -29.09
N LEU A 1009 9.95 -21.88 -28.61
CA LEU A 1009 10.68 -22.09 -27.37
C LEU A 1009 12.04 -22.74 -27.67
N ILE A 1010 13.13 -22.01 -27.43
CA ILE A 1010 14.49 -22.55 -27.54
C ILE A 1010 14.84 -23.19 -26.19
N GLN A 1011 14.94 -24.51 -26.15
CA GLN A 1011 15.31 -25.27 -24.96
C GLN A 1011 16.84 -25.35 -24.85
N LEU A 1012 17.39 -24.93 -23.72
CA LEU A 1012 18.82 -24.87 -23.45
C LEU A 1012 19.30 -26.12 -22.69
N ASN A 1013 20.56 -26.48 -22.91
CA ASN A 1013 21.26 -27.51 -22.16
C ASN A 1013 21.59 -27.00 -20.74
N PRO A 1014 20.96 -27.54 -19.68
CA PRO A 1014 21.16 -27.02 -18.33
C PRO A 1014 22.62 -27.11 -17.87
N LEU A 1015 23.42 -28.06 -18.37
CA LEU A 1015 24.82 -28.21 -17.95
C LEU A 1015 25.71 -27.03 -18.39
N LEU A 1016 25.31 -26.32 -19.45
CA LEU A 1016 26.01 -25.16 -20.01
C LEU A 1016 25.46 -23.82 -19.51
N ASN A 1017 24.42 -23.83 -18.67
CA ASN A 1017 23.93 -22.67 -17.93
C ASN A 1017 24.69 -22.55 -16.59
N SER A 1018 25.51 -21.51 -16.43
CA SER A 1018 26.33 -21.28 -15.22
C SER A 1018 25.51 -20.80 -14.02
N ARG A 1019 24.30 -20.26 -14.25
CA ARG A 1019 23.33 -19.78 -13.25
C ARG A 1019 22.22 -20.78 -12.89
N ARG A 1020 22.13 -21.95 -13.53
CA ARG A 1020 21.04 -22.96 -13.35
C ARG A 1020 20.64 -23.30 -11.91
N HIS A 1021 21.56 -23.14 -10.97
CA HIS A 1021 21.39 -23.42 -9.55
C HIS A 1021 20.53 -22.36 -8.83
N GLU A 1022 20.35 -21.19 -9.45
CA GLU A 1022 19.53 -20.05 -9.02
C GLU A 1022 18.04 -20.22 -9.37
N ARG A 1023 17.64 -21.26 -10.10
CA ARG A 1023 16.26 -21.47 -10.56
C ARG A 1023 15.26 -21.69 -9.41
N ILE A 1024 14.06 -21.09 -9.51
CA ILE A 1024 12.98 -21.19 -8.50
C ILE A 1024 12.42 -22.62 -8.38
N LEU A 1025 12.21 -23.27 -9.53
CA LEU A 1025 11.78 -24.66 -9.60
C LEU A 1025 12.95 -25.61 -9.36
N ASN A 1026 12.75 -26.57 -8.46
CA ASN A 1026 13.74 -27.59 -8.12
C ASN A 1026 14.13 -28.39 -9.37
N SER A 1027 15.42 -28.42 -9.72
CA SER A 1027 16.04 -29.51 -10.46
C SER A 1027 16.35 -30.69 -9.53
N ASP A 1028 16.59 -31.89 -10.06
CA ASP A 1028 17.06 -33.05 -9.27
C ASP A 1028 18.55 -32.98 -8.88
N GLU A 1029 19.23 -31.85 -9.12
CA GLU A 1029 20.67 -31.73 -8.88
C GLU A 1029 21.05 -31.79 -7.39
N SER A 1030 22.24 -32.33 -7.10
CA SER A 1030 22.85 -32.32 -5.77
C SER A 1030 23.04 -30.90 -5.24
N LYS A 1031 22.93 -30.73 -3.91
CA LYS A 1031 23.28 -29.47 -3.25
C LYS A 1031 24.79 -29.21 -3.32
N ILE A 1032 25.18 -27.95 -3.42
CA ILE A 1032 26.55 -27.47 -3.50
C ILE A 1032 26.90 -26.84 -2.14
N LEU A 1033 27.98 -27.30 -1.50
CA LEU A 1033 28.51 -26.69 -0.29
C LEU A 1033 29.49 -25.58 -0.67
N ILE A 1034 29.25 -24.37 -0.20
CA ILE A 1034 30.15 -23.22 -0.33
C ILE A 1034 30.87 -23.05 1.01
N GLU A 1035 32.17 -23.29 0.98
CA GLU A 1035 33.05 -23.07 2.13
C GLU A 1035 33.29 -21.56 2.35
N LYS A 1036 33.56 -21.21 3.61
CA LYS A 1036 34.01 -19.85 3.93
C LYS A 1036 35.42 -19.65 3.37
N TYR A 1037 35.67 -18.51 2.76
CA TYR A 1037 37.01 -18.10 2.33
C TYR A 1037 38.07 -18.31 3.44
N ASP A 1038 39.12 -19.08 3.12
CA ASP A 1038 40.33 -19.24 3.90
C ASP A 1038 41.53 -18.61 3.14
N PRO A 1039 42.20 -17.58 3.68
CA PRO A 1039 43.37 -16.96 3.05
C PRO A 1039 44.61 -17.86 3.00
N LYS A 1040 44.60 -19.03 3.67
CA LYS A 1040 45.69 -20.02 3.59
C LYS A 1040 45.62 -20.91 2.36
N VAL A 1041 44.45 -21.00 1.73
CA VAL A 1041 44.25 -21.76 0.49
C VAL A 1041 44.74 -20.92 -0.69
N ASN A 1042 45.66 -21.47 -1.50
CA ASN A 1042 46.22 -20.83 -2.68
C ASN A 1042 45.16 -20.64 -3.77
N SER A 1043 44.34 -19.61 -3.61
CA SER A 1043 43.23 -19.28 -4.51
C SER A 1043 43.72 -18.65 -5.80
N LYS A 1044 42.89 -18.75 -6.83
CA LYS A 1044 43.11 -18.13 -8.14
C LYS A 1044 41.86 -17.35 -8.52
N ILE A 1045 42.03 -16.35 -9.38
CA ILE A 1045 40.94 -15.54 -9.91
C ILE A 1045 40.08 -16.45 -10.79
N PRO A 1046 38.77 -16.59 -10.54
CA PRO A 1046 37.90 -17.45 -11.33
C PRO A 1046 37.66 -16.91 -12.75
N ILE A 1047 36.97 -17.71 -13.58
CA ILE A 1047 36.40 -17.22 -14.84
C ILE A 1047 35.20 -16.31 -14.50
N CYS A 1048 35.47 -15.02 -14.43
CA CYS A 1048 34.52 -13.97 -14.06
C CYS A 1048 33.44 -13.73 -15.13
N ASP A 1049 32.22 -13.43 -14.69
CA ASP A 1049 31.03 -13.05 -15.49
C ASP A 1049 30.70 -13.96 -16.71
N PHE A 1050 31.20 -15.19 -16.75
CA PHE A 1050 30.95 -16.07 -17.89
C PHE A 1050 29.58 -16.75 -17.83
N ASN A 1051 28.66 -16.26 -18.66
CA ASN A 1051 27.32 -16.81 -18.86
C ASN A 1051 27.05 -17.08 -20.36
N PRO A 1052 27.20 -18.33 -20.84
CA PRO A 1052 26.98 -18.67 -22.24
C PRO A 1052 25.58 -18.32 -22.77
N VAL A 1053 24.57 -18.33 -21.89
CA VAL A 1053 23.18 -18.04 -22.28
C VAL A 1053 22.99 -16.56 -22.59
N GLU A 1054 23.68 -15.70 -21.83
CA GLU A 1054 23.63 -14.24 -21.97
C GLU A 1054 24.42 -13.80 -23.20
N ILE A 1055 25.62 -14.34 -23.42
CA ILE A 1055 26.41 -14.15 -24.65
C ILE A 1055 25.61 -14.58 -25.90
N TYR A 1056 24.93 -15.74 -25.83
CA TYR A 1056 24.07 -16.21 -26.91
C TYR A 1056 22.85 -15.30 -27.15
N LEU A 1057 22.24 -14.76 -26.08
CA LEU A 1057 21.13 -13.80 -26.19
C LEU A 1057 21.59 -12.46 -26.77
N GLU A 1058 22.78 -11.97 -26.41
CA GLU A 1058 23.39 -10.78 -27.00
C GLU A 1058 23.58 -10.98 -28.52
N GLU A 1059 24.23 -12.08 -28.93
CA GLU A 1059 24.46 -12.39 -30.35
C GLU A 1059 23.15 -12.56 -31.14
N LEU A 1060 22.12 -13.18 -30.55
CA LEU A 1060 20.78 -13.24 -31.14
C LEU A 1060 20.12 -11.87 -31.29
N ARG A 1061 20.27 -10.97 -30.30
CA ARG A 1061 19.63 -9.64 -30.30
C ARG A 1061 20.31 -8.69 -31.28
N GLU A 1062 21.64 -8.71 -31.33
CA GLU A 1062 22.42 -7.89 -32.27
C GLU A 1062 22.14 -8.27 -33.73
N ASN A 1063 22.07 -9.58 -34.04
CA ASN A 1063 21.91 -10.06 -35.41
C ASN A 1063 20.45 -10.23 -35.86
N TYR A 1064 19.52 -10.53 -34.95
CA TYR A 1064 18.13 -10.89 -35.27
C TYR A 1064 17.05 -10.08 -34.56
N GLY A 1065 17.41 -9.03 -33.80
CA GLY A 1065 16.46 -8.17 -33.09
C GLY A 1065 15.42 -7.46 -33.99
N GLU A 1066 15.72 -7.26 -35.28
CA GLU A 1066 14.73 -6.78 -36.26
C GLU A 1066 13.63 -7.82 -36.54
N PHE A 1067 13.98 -9.11 -36.50
CA PHE A 1067 13.10 -10.21 -36.85
C PHE A 1067 12.30 -10.75 -35.65
N ALA A 1068 12.94 -10.88 -34.49
CA ALA A 1068 12.36 -11.52 -33.32
C ALA A 1068 12.77 -10.84 -32.01
N SER A 1069 11.89 -10.95 -31.01
CA SER A 1069 12.17 -10.59 -29.63
C SER A 1069 12.41 -11.84 -28.79
N PHE A 1070 13.54 -11.88 -28.08
CA PHE A 1070 13.99 -13.01 -27.27
C PHE A 1070 13.82 -12.72 -25.78
N PHE A 1071 13.18 -13.63 -25.04
CA PHE A 1071 12.76 -13.46 -23.64
C PHE A 1071 13.27 -14.63 -22.78
N HIS A 1072 13.86 -14.34 -21.61
CA HIS A 1072 14.58 -15.32 -20.80
C HIS A 1072 14.53 -15.03 -19.29
N ASP A 1073 14.66 -16.06 -18.45
CA ASP A 1073 14.87 -15.93 -17.01
C ASP A 1073 16.36 -15.98 -16.68
N THR A 1074 16.95 -14.79 -16.46
CA THR A 1074 18.36 -14.58 -16.14
C THR A 1074 18.87 -15.50 -15.02
N TYR A 1075 18.03 -15.81 -14.03
CA TYR A 1075 18.42 -16.55 -12.83
C TYR A 1075 18.26 -18.07 -12.98
N GLY A 1076 18.87 -18.62 -14.03
CA GLY A 1076 18.95 -20.07 -14.26
C GLY A 1076 17.81 -20.66 -15.09
N GLY A 1077 17.07 -19.84 -15.84
CA GLY A 1077 16.13 -20.30 -16.86
C GLY A 1077 16.81 -21.10 -17.97
N ASN A 1078 16.20 -22.20 -18.40
CA ASN A 1078 16.72 -23.07 -19.46
C ASN A 1078 15.87 -23.06 -20.73
N THR A 1079 15.04 -22.03 -20.90
CA THR A 1079 14.17 -21.88 -22.07
C THR A 1079 14.12 -20.40 -22.45
N ILE A 1080 14.33 -20.09 -23.72
CA ILE A 1080 14.17 -18.73 -24.28
C ILE A 1080 12.86 -18.74 -25.08
N GLY A 1081 11.94 -17.85 -24.75
CA GLY A 1081 10.73 -17.60 -25.53
C GLY A 1081 11.02 -16.63 -26.67
N VAL A 1082 10.64 -16.98 -27.90
CA VAL A 1082 10.85 -16.17 -29.10
C VAL A 1082 9.50 -15.70 -29.63
N LEU A 1083 9.39 -14.41 -29.93
CA LEU A 1083 8.21 -13.81 -30.54
C LEU A 1083 8.60 -13.08 -31.82
N TRP A 1084 7.98 -13.44 -32.95
CA TRP A 1084 8.21 -12.82 -34.25
C TRP A 1084 7.65 -11.40 -34.29
N ASN A 1085 8.45 -10.45 -34.77
CA ASN A 1085 7.99 -9.09 -35.02
C ASN A 1085 6.93 -9.10 -36.15
N PRO A 1086 5.67 -8.65 -35.93
CA PRO A 1086 4.60 -8.79 -36.92
C PRO A 1086 4.94 -8.24 -38.33
N LYS A 1087 5.78 -7.19 -38.39
CA LYS A 1087 6.23 -6.55 -39.64
C LYS A 1087 7.08 -7.46 -40.54
N ILE A 1088 7.61 -8.58 -40.04
CA ILE A 1088 8.43 -9.48 -40.86
C ILE A 1088 7.60 -10.24 -41.90
N PHE A 1089 6.31 -10.48 -41.63
CA PHE A 1089 5.43 -11.22 -42.54
C PHE A 1089 4.95 -10.38 -43.73
N GLU A 1090 5.20 -9.07 -43.73
CA GLU A 1090 4.94 -8.19 -44.87
C GLU A 1090 5.87 -8.52 -46.05
N SER A 1091 5.30 -8.77 -47.23
CA SER A 1091 6.06 -8.94 -48.47
C SER A 1091 6.71 -7.62 -48.89
N LYS A 1092 8.01 -7.61 -49.22
CA LYS A 1092 8.73 -6.42 -49.68
C LYS A 1092 9.21 -6.57 -51.13
N ASP A 1093 9.37 -5.46 -51.84
CA ASP A 1093 10.00 -5.47 -53.17
C ASP A 1093 11.47 -5.89 -53.08
N PHE A 1094 11.97 -6.52 -54.14
CA PHE A 1094 13.38 -6.90 -54.26
C PHE A 1094 14.30 -5.66 -54.34
N LYS A 1095 14.89 -5.30 -53.21
CA LYS A 1095 15.88 -4.23 -53.04
C LYS A 1095 16.97 -4.76 -52.11
N VAL A 1096 18.23 -4.43 -52.36
CA VAL A 1096 19.39 -4.95 -51.59
C VAL A 1096 19.21 -4.87 -50.06
N PRO A 1097 18.72 -3.76 -49.46
CA PRO A 1097 18.51 -3.68 -48.01
C PRO A 1097 17.42 -4.62 -47.46
N ASN A 1098 16.55 -5.16 -48.31
CA ASN A 1098 15.44 -6.04 -47.92
C ASN A 1098 15.80 -7.54 -48.02
N VAL A 1099 17.00 -7.91 -48.49
CA VAL A 1099 17.33 -9.32 -48.81
C VAL A 1099 17.61 -10.16 -47.56
N ASN A 1100 18.15 -9.56 -46.50
CA ASN A 1100 18.52 -10.28 -45.27
C ASN A 1100 17.29 -10.97 -44.63
N GLY A 1101 17.47 -12.23 -44.20
CA GLY A 1101 16.44 -13.06 -43.58
C GLY A 1101 15.23 -13.38 -44.49
N ARG A 1102 15.32 -13.14 -45.80
CA ARG A 1102 14.19 -13.25 -46.75
C ARG A 1102 14.52 -14.11 -47.97
N LYS A 1103 13.51 -14.81 -48.48
CA LYS A 1103 13.54 -15.58 -49.74
C LYS A 1103 12.65 -14.91 -50.79
N LEU A 1104 12.93 -15.16 -52.07
CA LEU A 1104 12.11 -14.68 -53.18
C LEU A 1104 10.95 -15.65 -53.43
N GLU A 1105 9.73 -15.14 -53.43
CA GLU A 1105 8.51 -15.90 -53.72
C GLU A 1105 7.54 -14.99 -54.51
N ASN A 1106 7.14 -15.41 -55.71
CA ASN A 1106 6.27 -14.64 -56.62
C ASN A 1106 6.74 -13.18 -56.83
N ASP A 1107 8.02 -13.01 -57.20
CA ASP A 1107 8.72 -11.73 -57.41
C ASP A 1107 8.77 -10.78 -56.20
N LYS A 1108 8.42 -11.25 -54.99
CA LYS A 1108 8.52 -10.49 -53.74
C LYS A 1108 9.39 -11.21 -52.72
N LEU A 1109 10.02 -10.41 -51.83
CA LEU A 1109 10.80 -10.91 -50.70
C LEU A 1109 9.88 -11.19 -49.50
N VAL A 1110 9.79 -12.45 -49.10
CA VAL A 1110 9.07 -12.94 -47.92
C VAL A 1110 10.05 -13.50 -46.90
N THR A 1111 9.73 -13.45 -45.60
CA THR A 1111 10.67 -13.88 -44.54
C THR A 1111 10.89 -15.39 -44.57
N ASN A 1112 12.16 -15.81 -44.52
CA ASN A 1112 12.55 -17.22 -44.57
C ASN A 1112 12.67 -17.79 -43.15
N VAL A 1113 11.51 -18.05 -42.52
CA VAL A 1113 11.39 -18.46 -41.12
C VAL A 1113 12.22 -19.72 -40.81
N ASP A 1114 12.24 -20.70 -41.72
CA ASP A 1114 12.99 -21.95 -41.53
C ASP A 1114 14.49 -21.71 -41.38
N ALA A 1115 15.06 -20.82 -42.20
CA ALA A 1115 16.48 -20.46 -42.12
C ALA A 1115 16.80 -19.69 -40.83
N LEU A 1116 15.92 -18.78 -40.40
CA LEU A 1116 16.11 -18.07 -39.12
C LEU A 1116 16.14 -19.04 -37.93
N ILE A 1117 15.29 -20.09 -37.95
CA ILE A 1117 15.29 -21.14 -36.92
C ILE A 1117 16.57 -21.98 -36.98
N GLU A 1118 17.05 -22.30 -38.18
CA GLU A 1118 18.33 -23.01 -38.38
C GLU A 1118 19.51 -22.17 -37.89
N ASP A 1119 19.55 -20.87 -38.21
CA ASP A 1119 20.58 -19.92 -37.75
C ASP A 1119 20.63 -19.84 -36.21
N PHE A 1120 19.48 -19.77 -35.54
CA PHE A 1120 19.42 -19.81 -34.06
C PHE A 1120 20.07 -21.10 -33.52
N TYR A 1121 19.78 -22.25 -34.13
CA TYR A 1121 20.38 -23.53 -33.73
C TYR A 1121 21.89 -23.61 -34.01
N ILE A 1122 22.36 -23.03 -35.13
CA ILE A 1122 23.77 -23.01 -35.52
C ILE A 1122 24.59 -22.11 -34.58
N ILE A 1123 24.11 -20.91 -34.27
CA ILE A 1123 24.79 -19.98 -33.36
C ILE A 1123 24.80 -20.58 -31.94
N GLY A 1124 23.67 -21.10 -31.50
CA GLY A 1124 23.52 -21.73 -30.19
C GLY A 1124 24.06 -23.16 -30.10
N LYS A 1125 24.94 -23.61 -31.00
CA LYS A 1125 25.40 -25.01 -31.07
C LYS A 1125 25.92 -25.53 -29.72
N ASP A 1126 25.57 -26.78 -29.40
CA ASP A 1126 25.83 -27.49 -28.13
C ASP A 1126 25.11 -26.89 -26.88
N LEU A 1127 24.88 -25.58 -26.85
CA LEU A 1127 24.08 -24.87 -25.84
C LEU A 1127 22.57 -25.09 -26.03
N VAL A 1128 22.08 -25.03 -27.27
CA VAL A 1128 20.69 -25.29 -27.64
C VAL A 1128 20.49 -26.80 -27.76
N LYS A 1129 19.52 -27.32 -27.00
CA LYS A 1129 19.13 -28.72 -27.00
C LYS A 1129 18.10 -29.02 -28.08
N THR A 1130 17.05 -28.20 -28.16
CA THR A 1130 15.95 -28.29 -29.13
C THR A 1130 15.33 -26.91 -29.34
N ILE A 1131 14.69 -26.69 -30.49
CA ILE A 1131 13.80 -25.55 -30.72
C ILE A 1131 12.40 -26.12 -31.01
N GLU A 1132 11.42 -25.69 -30.25
CA GLU A 1132 10.03 -26.12 -30.34
C GLU A 1132 9.22 -24.99 -30.99
N VAL A 1133 8.47 -25.30 -32.06
CA VAL A 1133 7.51 -24.38 -32.70
C VAL A 1133 6.14 -24.58 -32.04
N GLN A 1134 5.45 -23.50 -31.65
CA GLN A 1134 4.11 -23.54 -31.04
C GLN A 1134 2.97 -23.38 -32.06
#